data_AF-A0A9W8E9C8-F1
#
_entry.id   AF-A0A9W8E9C8-F1
#
_cell.length_a   1.000
_cell.length_b   1.000
_cell.length_c   1.000
_cell.angle_alpha   90.00
_cell.angle_beta   90.00
_cell.angle_gamma   90.00
#
_symmetry.space_group_name_H-M   'P 1'
#
loop_
_entity.id
_entity.type
_entity.pdbx_description
1 polymer ?
#
loop_
_entity_poly.entity_id
_entity_poly.type
_entity_poly.pdbx_seq_one_letter_code
_entity_poly.pdbx_strand_id
1 'polypeptide(L)'
;MSPKNIASPFTQNDFNANPDERTWREERQALYSVYLVLTYASEAMAFLQILHEFKITPVIKEIPEQFQTELLKMELRDLVISSNSRDICRELMIGIIQLQSGGGVNAVIDALRKRCSHFCSSEDVTMYKAMEQLKRTQDSADRSEQMRALQESLQLFRRISSHLSVPTLNDICATYRNFKFHTGAVDLALACARAVDPADLALSYYNGVAAALENPQAAELLTLRKNCYQCVFQTIQSLDRAENRPKFPAPERRGGVSGSQLPESDEYRQMVLQRVMSSQDTLFYYCFYEWYLTRGDIHELLNLNPPHLEEFLTREPLNLEKCDLLWSFYARNNAYLNAAKVLSNLAESRDFNLQFAARMEYLSLAVGNARSSMNSPLRREGFALLQDLEEKLEVAQIQLEVQRTLQSHSTDGNHEPLLERVNGNLLTISDLFNDYAVPLRMFGIQLLIIKSSNHHDSKLVESIWNEIFQELQDVHIRALEDANEVPEGSRFMEAVAAKVRELGQLLYPSDLAFPLHFLCPTLEVMAFEHRSVISQGWCVQLLHQVGIPYNVLFEVVYNIIQVRESNWKPADAFIFLIHDMVYLLTQWLDTLAQSGQHGVNDLDTFPVNLVDHAVTGFIMTLTASNVPTLLSELQEIQRRIHAIF
;
A
#
# COMPACT_ATOMS: atom_id res chain seq x y z
N MET A 1 -21.55 37.77 3.73
CA MET A 1 -22.43 38.65 2.92
C MET A 1 -22.10 40.08 3.26
N SER A 2 -21.63 40.85 2.28
CA SER A 2 -21.32 42.28 2.39
C SER A 2 -22.47 43.06 3.03
N PRO A 3 -22.20 44.15 3.77
CA PRO A 3 -23.26 45.01 4.25
C PRO A 3 -24.11 45.40 3.04
N LYS A 4 -25.43 45.21 3.15
CA LYS A 4 -26.35 45.94 2.28
C LYS A 4 -26.12 47.40 2.60
N ASN A 5 -25.14 47.99 1.91
CA ASN A 5 -25.08 49.40 1.64
C ASN A 5 -26.52 49.78 1.29
N ILE A 6 -26.97 50.88 1.89
CA ILE A 6 -28.06 51.67 1.35
C ILE A 6 -27.50 52.18 0.00
N ALA A 7 -27.46 51.29 -0.99
CA ALA A 7 -26.93 51.56 -2.30
C ALA A 7 -27.98 52.45 -2.95
N SER A 8 -27.58 53.70 -3.18
CA SER A 8 -28.25 54.57 -4.12
C SER A 8 -28.48 53.80 -5.43
N PRO A 9 -29.67 53.88 -6.04
CA PRO A 9 -29.90 53.36 -7.38
C PRO A 9 -29.28 54.31 -8.41
N PHE A 10 -27.96 54.50 -8.39
CA PHE A 10 -27.26 55.22 -9.46
C PHE A 10 -27.02 54.26 -10.62
N THR A 11 -27.96 54.20 -11.55
CA THR A 11 -27.69 53.75 -12.92
C THR A 11 -27.09 54.90 -13.72
N GLN A 12 -26.04 54.64 -14.50
CA GLN A 12 -25.28 55.59 -15.32
C GLN A 12 -26.09 56.43 -16.35
N ASN A 13 -27.43 56.33 -16.37
CA ASN A 13 -28.32 57.11 -17.23
C ASN A 13 -28.76 58.46 -16.63
N ASP A 14 -28.33 58.83 -15.42
CA ASP A 14 -28.85 60.00 -14.71
C ASP A 14 -28.38 61.37 -15.25
N PHE A 15 -27.47 61.43 -16.22
CA PHE A 15 -26.94 62.72 -16.71
C PHE A 15 -27.94 63.58 -17.52
N ASN A 16 -29.11 63.05 -17.91
CA ASN A 16 -30.13 63.77 -18.69
C ASN A 16 -31.46 64.04 -17.95
N ALA A 17 -31.56 63.79 -16.64
CA ALA A 17 -32.77 64.09 -15.88
C ALA A 17 -32.90 65.60 -15.60
N ASN A 18 -34.10 66.15 -15.83
CA ASN A 18 -34.47 67.54 -15.56
C ASN A 18 -34.13 67.86 -14.07
N PRO A 19 -33.50 69.01 -13.73
CA PRO A 19 -33.10 69.33 -12.36
C PRO A 19 -34.23 69.20 -11.32
N ASP A 20 -35.47 69.47 -11.72
CA ASP A 20 -36.65 69.26 -10.87
C ASP A 20 -36.90 67.76 -10.56
N GLU A 21 -36.61 66.86 -11.49
CA GLU A 21 -36.82 65.42 -11.27
C GLU A 21 -35.78 64.84 -10.32
N ARG A 22 -34.55 65.38 -10.33
CA ARG A 22 -33.50 65.00 -9.36
C ARG A 22 -33.84 65.48 -7.96
N THR A 23 -34.30 66.72 -7.78
CA THR A 23 -34.71 67.24 -6.48
C THR A 23 -35.91 66.49 -5.91
N TRP A 24 -36.91 66.13 -6.73
CA TRP A 24 -38.02 65.26 -6.31
C TRP A 24 -37.57 63.85 -5.89
N ARG A 25 -36.56 63.28 -6.56
CA ARG A 25 -35.99 61.97 -6.18
C ARG A 25 -35.21 62.05 -4.86
N GLU A 26 -34.40 63.08 -4.68
CA GLU A 26 -33.65 63.31 -3.43
C GLU A 26 -34.60 63.53 -2.25
N GLU A 27 -35.65 64.34 -2.42
CA GLU A 27 -36.67 64.56 -1.40
C GLU A 27 -37.42 63.27 -1.08
N ARG A 28 -37.82 62.49 -2.09
CA ARG A 28 -38.45 61.18 -1.88
C ARG A 28 -37.54 60.23 -1.12
N GLN A 29 -36.24 60.23 -1.40
CA GLN A 29 -35.26 59.39 -0.71
C GLN A 29 -35.02 59.84 0.73
N ALA A 30 -35.00 61.15 0.99
CA ALA A 30 -34.93 61.71 2.34
C ALA A 30 -36.17 61.32 3.16
N LEU A 31 -37.37 61.52 2.61
CA LEU A 31 -38.64 61.13 3.26
C LEU A 31 -38.70 59.63 3.52
N TYR A 32 -38.28 58.80 2.57
CA TYR A 32 -38.22 57.36 2.74
C TYR A 32 -37.21 56.94 3.83
N SER A 33 -36.07 57.62 3.91
CA SER A 33 -35.08 57.36 4.97
C SER A 33 -35.61 57.73 6.35
N VAL A 34 -36.34 58.85 6.48
CA VAL A 34 -37.03 59.24 7.73
C VAL A 34 -38.09 58.21 8.11
N TYR A 35 -38.89 57.74 7.15
CA TYR A 35 -39.87 56.67 7.36
C TYR A 35 -39.22 55.38 7.87
N LEU A 36 -38.08 54.96 7.29
CA LEU A 36 -37.33 53.79 7.75
C LEU A 36 -36.82 53.96 9.18
N VAL A 37 -36.23 55.11 9.52
CA VAL A 37 -35.74 55.37 10.88
C VAL A 37 -36.89 55.34 11.89
N LEU A 38 -38.04 55.93 11.57
CA LEU A 38 -39.22 55.89 12.45
C LEU A 38 -39.73 54.44 12.62
N THR A 39 -39.71 53.65 11.55
CA THR A 39 -40.10 52.24 11.60
C THR A 39 -39.14 51.45 12.49
N TYR A 40 -37.83 51.60 12.29
CA TYR A 40 -36.81 50.92 13.10
C TYR A 40 -36.83 51.37 14.56
N ALA A 41 -37.08 52.64 14.83
CA ALA A 41 -37.27 53.15 16.19
C ALA A 41 -38.52 52.53 16.85
N SER A 42 -39.62 52.40 16.11
CA SER A 42 -40.82 51.75 16.61
C SER A 42 -40.58 50.26 16.92
N GLU A 43 -39.89 49.54 16.04
CA GLU A 43 -39.55 48.14 16.25
C GLU A 43 -38.54 47.95 17.41
N ALA A 44 -37.54 48.83 17.53
CA ALA A 44 -36.58 48.81 18.64
C ALA A 44 -37.26 49.02 19.99
N MET A 45 -38.23 49.94 20.08
CA MET A 45 -39.04 50.11 21.29
C MET A 45 -39.89 48.86 21.59
N ALA A 46 -40.48 48.24 20.57
CA ALA A 46 -41.22 46.99 20.75
C ALA A 46 -40.31 45.84 21.23
N PHE A 47 -39.09 45.75 20.70
CA PHE A 47 -38.09 44.79 21.14
C PHE A 47 -37.68 45.00 22.60
N LEU A 48 -37.44 46.24 23.01
CA LEU A 48 -37.13 46.58 24.41
C LEU A 48 -38.29 46.24 25.36
N GLN A 49 -39.54 46.42 24.91
CA GLN A 49 -40.72 45.99 25.67
C GLN A 49 -40.76 44.47 25.86
N ILE A 50 -40.47 43.70 24.80
CA ILE A 50 -40.37 42.24 24.88
C ILE A 50 -39.24 41.84 25.85
N LEU A 51 -38.06 42.43 25.74
CA LEU A 51 -36.95 42.17 26.68
C LEU A 51 -37.31 42.47 28.15
N HIS A 52 -38.12 43.51 28.37
CA HIS A 52 -38.62 43.83 29.71
C HIS A 52 -39.57 42.75 30.24
N GLU A 53 -40.50 42.27 29.41
CA GLU A 53 -41.42 41.18 29.76
C GLU A 53 -40.68 39.90 30.17
N PHE A 54 -39.54 39.60 29.53
CA PHE A 54 -38.73 38.41 29.80
C PHE A 54 -37.66 38.55 30.88
N LYS A 55 -37.64 39.67 31.61
CA LYS A 55 -36.62 40.01 32.62
C LYS A 55 -35.22 40.04 32.00
N ILE A 56 -34.75 41.23 31.66
CA ILE A 56 -33.48 41.43 30.94
C ILE A 56 -32.23 40.91 31.66
N THR A 57 -32.22 40.91 33.00
CA THR A 57 -31.04 40.56 33.80
C THR A 57 -30.58 39.11 33.64
N PRO A 58 -31.44 38.08 33.74
CA PRO A 58 -31.03 36.71 33.43
C PRO A 58 -30.63 36.54 31.97
N VAL A 59 -31.31 37.22 31.02
CA VAL A 59 -30.98 37.14 29.58
C VAL A 59 -29.55 37.60 29.32
N ILE A 60 -29.13 38.73 29.91
CA ILE A 60 -27.78 39.27 29.73
C ILE A 60 -26.70 38.30 30.25
N LYS A 61 -26.99 37.52 31.30
CA LYS A 61 -26.03 36.56 31.88
C LYS A 61 -25.75 35.36 30.99
N GLU A 62 -26.69 34.98 30.13
CA GLU A 62 -26.54 33.84 29.21
C GLU A 62 -25.76 34.20 27.94
N ILE A 63 -25.57 35.49 27.66
CA ILE A 63 -24.92 35.98 26.44
C ILE A 63 -23.39 36.04 26.64
N PRO A 64 -22.57 35.81 25.60
CA PRO A 64 -21.10 35.93 25.70
C PRO A 64 -20.62 37.31 26.19
N GLU A 65 -19.54 37.34 26.96
CA GLU A 65 -18.98 38.57 27.57
C GLU A 65 -18.65 39.67 26.53
N GLN A 66 -18.25 39.28 25.32
CA GLN A 66 -18.01 40.20 24.20
C GLN A 66 -19.25 41.06 23.92
N PHE A 67 -20.41 40.42 23.70
CA PHE A 67 -21.66 41.11 23.45
C PHE A 67 -22.20 41.84 24.68
N GLN A 68 -21.89 41.39 25.91
CA GLN A 68 -22.21 42.15 27.12
C GLN A 68 -21.46 43.50 27.16
N THR A 69 -20.17 43.52 26.81
CA THR A 69 -19.38 44.76 26.77
C THR A 69 -19.81 45.69 25.63
N GLU A 70 -20.25 45.14 24.50
CA GLU A 70 -20.82 45.94 23.41
C GLU A 70 -22.20 46.50 23.77
N LEU A 71 -23.05 45.71 24.43
CA LEU A 71 -24.36 46.14 24.91
C LEU A 71 -24.24 47.31 25.91
N LEU A 72 -23.23 47.31 26.78
CA LEU A 72 -22.97 48.41 27.72
C LEU A 72 -22.56 49.73 27.04
N LYS A 73 -21.94 49.65 25.85
CA LYS A 73 -21.50 50.80 25.07
C LYS A 73 -22.56 51.29 24.07
N MET A 74 -23.64 50.52 23.89
CA MET A 74 -24.63 50.77 22.87
C MET A 74 -25.60 51.87 23.30
N GLU A 75 -25.71 52.94 22.50
CA GLU A 75 -26.74 53.96 22.68
C GLU A 75 -28.02 53.60 21.93
N LEU A 76 -29.15 54.24 22.26
CA LEU A 76 -30.42 54.00 21.57
C LEU A 76 -30.34 54.30 20.06
N ARG A 77 -29.52 55.27 19.65
CA ARG A 77 -29.28 55.57 18.23
C ARG A 77 -28.63 54.39 17.50
N ASP A 78 -27.74 53.68 18.19
CA ASP A 78 -26.98 52.57 17.60
C ASP A 78 -27.90 51.35 17.45
N LEU A 79 -28.85 51.15 18.38
CA LEU A 79 -29.89 50.12 18.24
C LEU A 79 -30.74 50.29 16.97
N VAL A 80 -31.05 51.54 16.60
CA VAL A 80 -31.93 51.88 15.47
C VAL A 80 -31.17 51.94 14.13
N ILE A 81 -29.90 52.35 14.12
CA ILE A 81 -29.17 52.72 12.89
C ILE A 81 -27.99 51.79 12.60
N SER A 82 -27.38 51.17 13.61
CA SER A 82 -26.17 50.37 13.43
C SER A 82 -26.47 48.99 12.86
N SER A 83 -25.57 48.46 12.02
CA SER A 83 -25.63 47.05 11.61
C SER A 83 -25.28 46.09 12.75
N ASN A 84 -24.45 46.53 13.71
CA ASN A 84 -24.01 45.70 14.84
C ASN A 84 -25.15 45.40 15.83
N SER A 85 -26.19 46.25 15.84
CA SER A 85 -27.34 46.04 16.74
C SER A 85 -28.11 44.77 16.44
N ARG A 86 -28.10 44.31 15.18
CA ARG A 86 -28.77 43.07 14.77
C ARG A 86 -28.14 41.83 15.37
N ASP A 87 -26.82 41.77 15.41
CA ASP A 87 -26.11 40.61 15.95
C ASP A 87 -26.30 40.54 17.48
N ILE A 88 -26.22 41.69 18.17
CA ILE A 88 -26.54 41.79 19.61
C ILE A 88 -28.00 41.40 19.88
N CYS A 89 -28.95 41.88 19.07
CA CYS A 89 -30.36 41.49 19.20
C CYS A 89 -30.56 39.99 18.97
N ARG A 90 -29.84 39.39 18.01
CA ARG A 90 -29.90 37.94 17.74
C ARG A 90 -29.42 37.13 18.95
N GLU A 91 -28.32 37.54 19.57
CA GLU A 91 -27.79 36.88 20.78
C GLU A 91 -28.70 37.06 22.00
N LEU A 92 -29.25 38.26 22.20
CA LEU A 92 -30.28 38.51 23.22
C LEU A 92 -31.49 37.58 23.02
N MET A 93 -31.88 37.37 21.76
CA MET A 93 -32.96 36.46 21.43
C MET A 93 -32.64 34.99 21.69
N ILE A 94 -31.43 34.55 21.38
CA ILE A 94 -30.93 33.21 21.73
C ILE A 94 -31.00 33.01 23.25
N GLY A 95 -30.55 34.00 24.03
CA GLY A 95 -30.62 33.99 25.50
C GLY A 95 -32.06 33.88 26.03
N ILE A 96 -33.03 34.61 25.44
CA ILE A 96 -34.45 34.48 25.82
C ILE A 96 -34.94 33.04 25.61
N ILE A 97 -34.63 32.43 24.46
CA ILE A 97 -35.04 31.05 24.15
C ILE A 97 -34.38 30.05 25.10
N GLN A 98 -33.10 30.25 25.43
CA GLN A 98 -32.37 29.44 26.39
C GLN A 98 -32.91 29.53 27.81
N LEU A 99 -33.58 30.62 28.19
CA LEU A 99 -34.20 30.78 29.52
C LEU A 99 -35.63 30.26 29.61
N GLN A 100 -36.34 30.11 28.49
CA GLN A 100 -37.72 29.64 28.47
C GLN A 100 -37.80 28.12 28.26
N SER A 101 -38.44 27.40 29.18
CA SER A 101 -38.71 25.96 29.06
C SER A 101 -40.23 25.73 28.99
N GLY A 102 -40.70 25.12 27.89
CA GLY A 102 -42.10 24.71 27.72
C GLY A 102 -43.05 25.77 27.12
N GLY A 103 -43.37 25.63 25.82
CA GLY A 103 -44.54 26.21 25.15
C GLY A 103 -44.58 27.73 24.93
N GLY A 104 -43.92 28.53 25.77
CA GLY A 104 -43.91 29.99 25.69
C GLY A 104 -43.09 30.56 24.53
N VAL A 105 -42.13 29.80 23.99
CA VAL A 105 -41.21 30.26 22.95
C VAL A 105 -41.93 30.60 21.64
N ASN A 106 -42.96 29.82 21.25
CA ASN A 106 -43.74 30.12 20.04
C ASN A 106 -44.49 31.45 20.13
N ALA A 107 -45.00 31.81 21.32
CA ALA A 107 -45.64 33.10 21.53
C ALA A 107 -44.64 34.26 21.41
N VAL A 108 -43.40 34.08 21.89
CA VAL A 108 -42.31 35.05 21.74
C VAL A 108 -41.92 35.22 20.28
N ILE A 109 -41.73 34.11 19.56
CA ILE A 109 -41.39 34.11 18.14
C ILE A 109 -42.49 34.78 17.31
N ASP A 110 -43.77 34.51 17.60
CA ASP A 110 -44.89 35.16 16.92
C ASP A 110 -45.02 36.65 17.26
N ALA A 111 -44.73 37.04 18.50
CA ALA A 111 -44.69 38.44 18.92
C ALA A 111 -43.58 39.21 18.19
N LEU A 112 -42.39 38.61 18.06
CA LEU A 112 -41.25 39.20 17.33
C LEU A 112 -41.50 39.28 15.84
N ARG A 113 -42.07 38.24 15.23
CA ARG A 113 -42.42 38.25 13.81
C ARG A 113 -43.43 39.34 13.47
N LYS A 114 -44.37 39.62 14.38
CA LYS A 114 -45.40 40.66 14.18
C LYS A 114 -44.91 42.07 14.50
N ARG A 115 -44.02 42.24 15.48
CA ARG A 115 -43.66 43.55 16.03
C ARG A 115 -42.25 44.03 15.64
N CYS A 116 -41.37 43.13 15.23
CA CYS A 116 -39.94 43.39 15.00
C CYS A 116 -39.44 42.72 13.70
N SER A 117 -40.10 43.01 12.58
CA SER A 117 -39.84 42.37 11.27
C SER A 117 -38.46 42.70 10.68
N HIS A 118 -37.89 43.84 11.06
CA HIS A 118 -36.56 44.27 10.64
C HIS A 118 -35.42 43.58 11.41
N PHE A 119 -35.68 43.21 12.67
CA PHE A 119 -34.69 42.58 13.55
C PHE A 119 -34.75 41.04 13.52
N CYS A 120 -35.86 40.46 13.09
CA CYS A 120 -36.07 39.01 13.05
C CYS A 120 -36.50 38.55 11.65
N SER A 121 -35.57 37.91 10.92
CA SER A 121 -35.86 37.37 9.59
C SER A 121 -36.65 36.06 9.66
N SER A 122 -37.23 35.62 8.54
CA SER A 122 -37.89 34.32 8.44
C SER A 122 -36.94 33.16 8.74
N GLU A 123 -35.67 33.32 8.40
CA GLU A 123 -34.60 32.37 8.65
C GLU A 123 -34.26 32.31 10.15
N ASP A 124 -34.14 33.48 10.82
CA ASP A 124 -33.91 33.55 12.28
C ASP A 124 -35.08 32.90 13.05
N VAL A 125 -36.33 33.12 12.64
CA VAL A 125 -37.50 32.43 13.22
C VAL A 125 -37.38 30.92 13.13
N THR A 126 -36.93 30.41 11.98
CA THR A 126 -36.76 28.97 11.77
C THR A 126 -35.61 28.42 12.62
N MET A 127 -34.53 29.19 12.77
CA MET A 127 -33.40 28.87 13.65
C MET A 127 -33.85 28.77 15.11
N TYR A 128 -34.61 29.75 15.59
CA TYR A 128 -35.14 29.78 16.95
C TYR A 128 -36.07 28.62 17.26
N LYS A 129 -36.95 28.26 16.32
CA LYS A 129 -37.79 27.05 16.45
C LYS A 129 -36.96 25.77 16.50
N ALA A 130 -35.89 25.69 15.71
CA ALA A 130 -34.99 24.54 15.73
C ALA A 130 -34.22 24.43 17.06
N MET A 131 -33.75 25.56 17.60
CA MET A 131 -33.10 25.63 18.91
C MET A 131 -34.06 25.30 20.06
N GLU A 132 -35.32 25.71 19.97
CA GLU A 132 -36.37 25.31 20.92
C GLU A 132 -36.53 23.79 20.95
N GLN A 133 -36.55 23.13 19.78
CA GLN A 133 -36.62 21.67 19.73
C GLN A 133 -35.40 21.01 20.36
N LEU A 134 -34.18 21.54 20.16
CA LEU A 134 -32.99 21.04 20.86
C LEU A 134 -33.12 21.21 22.37
N LYS A 135 -33.59 22.35 22.85
CA LYS A 135 -33.79 22.55 24.29
C LYS A 135 -34.85 21.60 24.86
N ARG A 136 -35.94 21.38 24.12
CA ARG A 136 -36.98 20.39 24.48
C ARG A 136 -36.41 18.97 24.62
N THR A 137 -35.38 18.62 23.86
CA THR A 137 -34.70 17.32 24.01
C THR A 137 -33.90 17.21 25.31
N GLN A 138 -33.37 18.32 25.81
CA GLN A 138 -32.66 18.38 27.10
C GLN A 138 -33.64 18.32 28.28
N ASP A 139 -34.80 18.97 28.15
CA ASP A 139 -35.81 19.06 29.21
C ASP A 139 -36.71 17.81 29.29
N SER A 140 -36.92 17.07 28.19
CA SER A 140 -37.74 15.85 28.19
C SER A 140 -36.97 14.62 28.68
N ALA A 141 -37.61 13.81 29.53
CA ALA A 141 -37.06 12.53 30.02
C ALA A 141 -37.42 11.33 29.14
N ASP A 142 -38.38 11.47 28.22
CA ASP A 142 -38.83 10.38 27.34
C ASP A 142 -37.96 10.30 26.07
N ARG A 143 -37.34 9.14 25.86
CA ARG A 143 -36.47 8.88 24.70
C ARG A 143 -37.21 8.96 23.36
N SER A 144 -38.50 8.60 23.33
CA SER A 144 -39.29 8.70 22.09
C SER A 144 -39.57 10.16 21.72
N GLU A 145 -39.95 10.97 22.71
CA GLU A 145 -40.15 12.41 22.53
C GLU A 145 -38.85 13.14 22.19
N GLN A 146 -37.74 12.78 22.84
CA GLN A 146 -36.40 13.26 22.49
C GLN A 146 -36.08 12.98 21.02
N MET A 147 -36.27 11.75 20.55
CA MET A 147 -36.00 11.41 19.15
C MET A 147 -36.88 12.19 18.17
N ARG A 148 -38.17 12.38 18.47
CA ARG A 148 -39.07 13.18 17.64
C ARG A 148 -38.62 14.64 17.56
N ALA A 149 -38.30 15.25 18.70
CA ALA A 149 -37.82 16.65 18.74
C ALA A 149 -36.48 16.81 18.01
N LEU A 150 -35.58 15.82 18.10
CA LEU A 150 -34.33 15.80 17.32
C LEU A 150 -34.61 15.74 15.81
N GLN A 151 -35.53 14.88 15.36
CA GLN A 151 -35.91 14.79 13.94
C GLN A 151 -36.56 16.09 13.43
N GLU A 152 -37.44 16.70 14.22
CA GLU A 152 -38.06 17.99 13.88
C GLU A 152 -37.01 19.11 13.80
N SER A 153 -36.07 19.15 14.76
CA SER A 153 -34.97 20.12 14.75
C SER A 153 -34.10 19.98 13.48
N LEU A 154 -33.81 18.75 13.06
CA LEU A 154 -33.03 18.48 11.85
C LEU A 154 -33.74 18.98 10.60
N GLN A 155 -35.05 18.76 10.48
CA GLN A 155 -35.82 19.27 9.34
C GLN A 155 -35.80 20.79 9.26
N LEU A 156 -35.88 21.48 10.40
CA LEU A 156 -35.81 22.94 10.47
C LEU A 156 -34.42 23.45 10.12
N PHE A 157 -33.35 22.88 10.69
CA PHE A 157 -31.98 23.29 10.38
C PHE A 157 -31.60 23.04 8.91
N ARG A 158 -32.07 21.96 8.29
CA ARG A 158 -31.83 21.70 6.85
C ARG A 158 -32.39 22.79 5.95
N ARG A 159 -33.51 23.43 6.33
CA ARG A 159 -34.13 24.53 5.55
C ARG A 159 -33.29 25.82 5.57
N ILE A 160 -32.50 26.02 6.62
CA ILE A 160 -31.65 27.22 6.82
C ILE A 160 -30.16 26.90 6.73
N SER A 161 -29.79 25.79 6.09
CA SER A 161 -28.43 25.26 6.03
C SER A 161 -27.39 26.25 5.47
N SER A 162 -27.79 27.16 4.57
CA SER A 162 -26.93 28.23 4.02
C SER A 162 -26.63 29.37 5.00
N HIS A 163 -27.42 29.52 6.07
CA HIS A 163 -27.30 30.59 7.06
C HIS A 163 -26.61 30.14 8.35
N LEU A 164 -26.31 28.85 8.49
CA LEU A 164 -25.65 28.30 9.67
C LEU A 164 -24.15 28.58 9.62
N SER A 165 -23.64 29.24 10.66
CA SER A 165 -22.21 29.42 10.86
C SER A 165 -21.52 28.09 11.23
N VAL A 166 -20.24 27.95 10.91
CA VAL A 166 -19.45 26.75 11.26
C VAL A 166 -19.43 26.47 12.78
N PRO A 167 -19.23 27.46 13.67
CA PRO A 167 -19.34 27.23 15.13
C PRO A 167 -20.70 26.68 15.54
N THR A 168 -21.79 27.32 15.08
CA THR A 168 -23.15 26.89 15.40
C THR A 168 -23.43 25.46 14.90
N LEU A 169 -22.95 25.12 13.70
CA LEU A 169 -23.06 23.76 13.17
C LEU A 169 -22.34 22.74 14.06
N ASN A 170 -21.13 23.05 14.52
CA ASN A 170 -20.36 22.18 15.42
C ASN A 170 -21.10 21.93 16.74
N ASP A 171 -21.69 22.98 17.34
CA ASP A 171 -22.44 22.89 18.59
C ASP A 171 -23.72 22.04 18.45
N ILE A 172 -24.46 22.23 17.35
CA ILE A 172 -25.64 21.41 17.03
C ILE A 172 -25.23 19.95 16.82
N CYS A 173 -24.18 19.69 16.04
CA CYS A 173 -23.68 18.33 15.81
C CYS A 173 -23.14 17.70 17.10
N ALA A 174 -22.52 18.46 17.99
CA ALA A 174 -22.12 18.00 19.33
C ALA A 174 -23.33 17.61 20.18
N THR A 175 -24.39 18.42 20.16
CA THR A 175 -25.64 18.13 20.85
C THR A 175 -26.28 16.85 20.32
N TYR A 176 -26.38 16.69 19.00
CA TYR A 176 -26.88 15.46 18.38
C TYR A 176 -26.07 14.21 18.76
N ARG A 177 -24.73 14.32 18.79
CA ARG A 177 -23.87 13.22 19.26
C ARG A 177 -24.13 12.87 20.72
N ASN A 178 -24.31 13.85 21.60
CA ASN A 178 -24.60 13.62 23.02
C ASN A 178 -25.91 12.84 23.22
N PHE A 179 -26.92 13.07 22.38
CA PHE A 179 -28.19 12.34 22.39
C PHE A 179 -28.19 11.07 21.52
N LYS A 180 -27.02 10.60 21.07
CA LYS A 180 -26.86 9.43 20.18
C LYS A 180 -27.60 9.54 18.85
N PHE A 181 -27.90 10.75 18.36
CA PHE A 181 -28.54 10.99 17.07
C PHE A 181 -27.49 11.28 15.97
N HIS A 182 -26.63 10.30 15.72
CA HIS A 182 -25.47 10.44 14.84
C HIS A 182 -25.86 10.62 13.37
N THR A 183 -26.90 9.92 12.90
CA THR A 183 -27.40 10.06 11.52
C THR A 183 -27.84 11.49 11.21
N GLY A 184 -28.48 12.17 12.17
CA GLY A 184 -28.87 13.57 12.02
C GLY A 184 -27.69 14.54 11.97
N ALA A 185 -26.63 14.28 12.75
CA ALA A 185 -25.40 15.07 12.68
C ALA A 185 -24.72 14.95 11.30
N VAL A 186 -24.67 13.74 10.74
CA VAL A 186 -24.16 13.50 9.38
C VAL A 186 -25.01 14.23 8.34
N ASP A 187 -26.33 14.07 8.40
CA ASP A 187 -27.26 14.67 7.44
C ASP A 187 -27.22 16.21 7.45
N LEU A 188 -27.13 16.81 8.64
CA LEU A 188 -27.04 18.25 8.76
C LEU A 188 -25.71 18.76 8.20
N ALA A 189 -24.60 18.14 8.57
CA ALA A 189 -23.27 18.54 8.09
C ALA A 189 -23.15 18.45 6.56
N LEU A 190 -23.63 17.37 5.94
CA LEU A 190 -23.64 17.22 4.49
C LEU A 190 -24.62 18.20 3.81
N ALA A 191 -25.78 18.47 4.42
CA ALA A 191 -26.70 19.48 3.91
C ALA A 191 -26.09 20.89 3.94
N CYS A 192 -25.39 21.26 5.02
CA CYS A 192 -24.66 22.53 5.12
C CYS A 192 -23.54 22.62 4.09
N ALA A 193 -22.75 21.56 3.90
CA ALA A 193 -21.70 21.55 2.88
C ALA A 193 -22.24 21.83 1.47
N ARG A 194 -23.37 21.21 1.11
CA ARG A 194 -24.04 21.44 -0.19
C ARG A 194 -24.68 22.83 -0.30
N ALA A 195 -25.18 23.38 0.80
CA ALA A 195 -25.81 24.71 0.81
C ALA A 195 -24.77 25.84 0.71
N VAL A 196 -23.56 25.63 1.23
CA VAL A 196 -22.44 26.58 1.13
C VAL A 196 -21.90 26.67 -0.30
N ASP A 197 -21.84 25.55 -1.03
CA ASP A 197 -21.33 25.50 -2.41
C ASP A 197 -22.29 24.73 -3.35
N PRO A 198 -23.44 25.31 -3.75
CA PRO A 198 -24.41 24.63 -4.61
C PRO A 198 -23.92 24.40 -6.04
N ALA A 199 -22.88 25.13 -6.47
CA ALA A 199 -22.32 25.08 -7.82
C ALA A 199 -21.08 24.17 -7.92
N ASP A 200 -20.70 23.50 -6.83
CA ASP A 200 -19.52 22.63 -6.73
C ASP A 200 -18.21 23.29 -7.21
N LEU A 201 -18.06 24.60 -6.95
CA LEU A 201 -16.84 25.34 -7.27
C LEU A 201 -15.64 24.79 -6.48
N ALA A 202 -15.85 24.34 -5.24
CA ALA A 202 -14.81 23.74 -4.43
C ALA A 202 -14.29 22.42 -5.03
N LEU A 203 -15.15 21.61 -5.65
CA LEU A 203 -14.74 20.39 -6.35
C LEU A 203 -13.90 20.71 -7.57
N SER A 204 -14.31 21.70 -8.38
CA SER A 204 -13.55 22.14 -9.55
C SER A 204 -12.16 22.69 -9.18
N TYR A 205 -12.07 23.44 -8.09
CA TYR A 205 -10.80 23.93 -7.54
C TYR A 205 -9.95 22.77 -7.02
N TYR A 206 -10.54 21.83 -6.27
CA TYR A 206 -9.85 20.65 -5.78
C TYR A 206 -9.32 19.76 -6.90
N ASN A 207 -10.01 19.70 -8.04
CA ASN A 207 -9.59 18.97 -9.25
C ASN A 207 -8.55 19.72 -10.10
N GLY A 208 -8.12 20.92 -9.70
CA GLY A 208 -7.09 21.67 -10.43
C GLY A 208 -7.58 22.26 -11.75
N VAL A 209 -8.89 22.48 -11.90
CA VAL A 209 -9.43 23.14 -13.11
C VAL A 209 -8.93 24.57 -13.17
N ALA A 210 -8.24 24.94 -14.26
CA ALA A 210 -7.57 26.24 -14.40
C ALA A 210 -8.47 27.44 -14.06
N ALA A 211 -9.71 27.45 -14.58
CA ALA A 211 -10.67 28.53 -14.31
C ALA A 211 -11.09 28.64 -12.83
N ALA A 212 -11.03 27.55 -12.07
CA ALA A 212 -11.37 27.56 -10.65
C ALA A 212 -10.18 28.01 -9.79
N LEU A 213 -8.95 27.64 -10.17
CA LEU A 213 -7.72 28.05 -9.48
C LEU A 213 -7.50 29.57 -9.49
N GLU A 214 -7.97 30.25 -10.53
CA GLU A 214 -7.92 31.72 -10.64
C GLU A 214 -8.99 32.42 -9.77
N ASN A 215 -9.98 31.69 -9.25
CA ASN A 215 -11.05 32.25 -8.43
C ASN A 215 -10.70 32.17 -6.93
N PRO A 216 -10.40 33.30 -6.24
CA PRO A 216 -10.06 33.29 -4.82
C PRO A 216 -11.20 32.77 -3.93
N GLN A 217 -12.46 32.89 -4.37
CA GLN A 217 -13.61 32.39 -3.61
C GLN A 217 -13.67 30.86 -3.58
N ALA A 218 -13.11 30.18 -4.57
CA ALA A 218 -13.18 28.72 -4.63
C ALA A 218 -12.35 28.05 -3.52
N ALA A 219 -11.22 28.64 -3.14
CA ALA A 219 -10.40 28.20 -2.02
C ALA A 219 -11.10 28.40 -0.66
N GLU A 220 -11.82 29.52 -0.50
CA GLU A 220 -12.61 29.79 0.71
C GLU A 220 -13.77 28.79 0.84
N LEU A 221 -14.49 28.51 -0.26
CA LEU A 221 -15.57 27.52 -0.29
C LEU A 221 -15.07 26.11 0.04
N LEU A 222 -13.89 25.72 -0.47
CA LEU A 222 -13.26 24.45 -0.10
C LEU A 222 -13.01 24.36 1.41
N THR A 223 -12.50 25.43 2.01
CA THR A 223 -12.25 25.49 3.45
C THR A 223 -13.54 25.36 4.25
N LEU A 224 -14.60 26.07 3.85
CA LEU A 224 -15.90 25.99 4.49
C LEU A 224 -16.53 24.58 4.39
N ARG A 225 -16.43 23.92 3.23
CA ARG A 225 -16.88 22.52 3.07
C ARG A 225 -16.09 21.56 3.96
N LYS A 226 -14.76 21.68 4.01
CA LYS A 226 -13.92 20.87 4.90
C LYS A 226 -14.32 21.02 6.37
N ASN A 227 -14.64 22.24 6.81
CA ASN A 227 -15.14 22.47 8.17
C ASN A 227 -16.49 21.78 8.43
N CYS A 228 -17.38 21.71 7.43
CA CYS A 228 -18.62 20.94 7.55
C CYS A 228 -18.33 19.43 7.65
N TYR A 229 -17.43 18.90 6.81
CA TYR A 229 -17.05 17.47 6.83
C TYR A 229 -16.40 17.06 8.15
N GLN A 230 -15.69 17.97 8.81
CA GLN A 230 -15.11 17.72 10.13
C GLN A 230 -16.18 17.30 11.16
N CYS A 231 -17.41 17.83 11.07
CA CYS A 231 -18.52 17.39 11.93
C CYS A 231 -18.87 15.91 11.70
N VAL A 232 -18.82 15.44 10.46
CA VAL A 232 -19.04 14.03 10.10
C VAL A 232 -17.92 13.16 10.68
N PHE A 233 -16.66 13.56 10.50
CA PHE A 233 -15.50 12.82 11.00
C PHE A 233 -15.51 12.72 12.53
N GLN A 234 -15.81 13.81 13.22
CA GLN A 234 -15.96 13.79 14.67
C GLN A 234 -17.15 12.94 15.15
N THR A 235 -18.19 12.79 14.32
CA THR A 235 -19.32 11.89 14.59
C THR A 235 -18.89 10.44 14.53
N ILE A 236 -18.11 10.06 13.51
CA ILE A 236 -17.54 8.71 13.39
C ILE A 236 -16.58 8.43 14.55
N GLN A 237 -15.67 9.36 14.88
CA GLN A 237 -14.78 9.21 16.03
C GLN A 237 -15.52 9.04 17.36
N SER A 238 -16.67 9.71 17.53
CA SER A 238 -17.48 9.56 18.73
C SER A 238 -18.09 8.15 18.86
N LEU A 239 -18.39 7.50 17.72
CA LEU A 239 -18.82 6.10 17.68
C LEU A 239 -17.65 5.17 18.01
N ASP A 240 -16.50 5.35 17.37
CA ASP A 240 -15.28 4.56 17.62
C ASP A 240 -14.90 4.58 19.12
N ARG A 241 -14.98 5.76 19.76
CA ARG A 241 -14.68 5.92 21.20
C ARG A 241 -15.74 5.29 22.11
N ALA A 242 -16.99 5.21 21.67
CA ALA A 242 -18.07 4.60 22.44
C ALA A 242 -17.93 3.06 22.46
N GLU A 243 -17.47 2.48 21.35
CA GLU A 243 -17.19 1.05 21.21
C GLU A 243 -15.92 0.62 21.98
N ASN A 244 -14.86 1.43 21.91
CA ASN A 244 -13.57 1.12 22.52
C ASN A 244 -13.49 1.41 24.04
N ARG A 245 -14.57 1.79 24.72
CA ARG A 245 -14.55 1.91 26.19
C ARG A 245 -14.47 0.51 26.82
N PRO A 246 -13.49 0.23 27.70
CA PRO A 246 -13.49 -1.00 28.48
C PRO A 246 -14.77 -1.02 29.32
N LYS A 247 -15.65 -1.97 29.04
CA LYS A 247 -16.81 -2.27 29.89
C LYS A 247 -16.25 -2.78 31.21
N PHE A 248 -16.05 -1.89 32.19
CA PHE A 248 -15.76 -2.32 33.57
C PHE A 248 -16.85 -3.32 33.99
N PRO A 249 -16.50 -4.48 34.57
CA PRO A 249 -17.51 -5.38 35.10
C PRO A 249 -18.25 -4.64 36.22
N ALA A 250 -19.52 -4.31 35.97
CA ALA A 250 -20.41 -3.89 37.04
C ALA A 250 -20.46 -5.02 38.09
N PRO A 251 -20.53 -4.71 39.40
CA PRO A 251 -20.57 -5.73 40.43
C PRO A 251 -21.76 -6.66 40.18
N GLU A 252 -21.45 -7.95 40.16
CA GLU A 252 -22.28 -9.08 39.78
C GLU A 252 -23.73 -8.99 40.29
N ARG A 253 -24.68 -8.76 39.38
CA ARG A 253 -26.04 -9.29 39.59
C ARG A 253 -26.00 -10.76 39.23
N ARG A 254 -25.91 -11.62 40.25
CA ARG A 254 -26.02 -13.07 40.12
C ARG A 254 -27.36 -13.43 39.46
N GLY A 255 -27.29 -14.07 38.30
CA GLY A 255 -28.43 -14.77 37.71
C GLY A 255 -28.46 -14.76 36.18
N GLY A 256 -27.84 -15.78 35.57
CA GLY A 256 -28.37 -16.37 34.34
C GLY A 256 -27.81 -15.87 32.99
N VAL A 257 -27.20 -16.84 32.30
CA VAL A 257 -27.01 -16.96 30.84
C VAL A 257 -25.85 -16.17 30.21
N SER A 258 -24.75 -16.91 30.02
CA SER A 258 -23.75 -16.65 28.98
C SER A 258 -24.42 -16.71 27.59
N GLY A 259 -24.39 -15.59 26.85
CA GLY A 259 -24.82 -15.53 25.45
C GLY A 259 -25.00 -14.10 24.93
N SER A 260 -24.11 -13.68 24.02
CA SER A 260 -24.19 -12.55 23.07
C SER A 260 -24.89 -11.24 23.51
N GLN A 261 -24.11 -10.21 23.85
CA GLN A 261 -24.58 -8.80 23.86
C GLN A 261 -23.57 -7.86 23.16
N LEU A 262 -23.18 -8.24 21.94
CA LEU A 262 -22.38 -7.45 21.00
C LEU A 262 -23.06 -7.03 19.66
N PRO A 263 -24.31 -7.43 19.27
CA PRO A 263 -24.85 -7.02 17.96
C PRO A 263 -25.28 -5.55 17.82
N GLU A 264 -25.97 -4.98 18.83
CA GLU A 264 -26.69 -3.70 18.65
C GLU A 264 -25.77 -2.47 18.43
N SER A 265 -24.55 -2.49 18.98
CA SER A 265 -23.60 -1.38 18.80
C SER A 265 -23.00 -1.38 17.39
N ASP A 266 -22.60 -2.56 16.91
CA ASP A 266 -21.98 -2.74 15.61
C ASP A 266 -23.00 -2.54 14.47
N GLU A 267 -24.24 -3.01 14.64
CA GLU A 267 -25.35 -2.74 13.71
C GLU A 267 -25.65 -1.24 13.61
N TYR A 268 -25.68 -0.55 14.76
CA TYR A 268 -25.90 0.89 14.79
C TYR A 268 -24.77 1.67 14.12
N ARG A 269 -23.51 1.27 14.35
CA ARG A 269 -22.34 1.80 13.64
C ARG A 269 -22.48 1.61 12.13
N GLN A 270 -22.76 0.39 11.68
CA GLN A 270 -22.93 0.09 10.25
C GLN A 270 -24.05 0.92 9.63
N MET A 271 -25.16 1.14 10.34
CA MET A 271 -26.24 2.01 9.87
C MET A 271 -25.76 3.47 9.67
N VAL A 272 -24.97 4.01 10.60
CA VAL A 272 -24.42 5.38 10.46
C VAL A 272 -23.43 5.43 9.29
N LEU A 273 -22.53 4.46 9.17
CA LEU A 273 -21.56 4.40 8.07
C LEU A 273 -22.25 4.24 6.72
N GLN A 274 -23.30 3.40 6.63
CA GLN A 274 -24.11 3.28 5.42
C GLN A 274 -24.77 4.61 5.05
N ARG A 275 -25.22 5.40 6.04
CA ARG A 275 -25.75 6.73 5.78
C ARG A 275 -24.66 7.68 5.24
N VAL A 276 -23.45 7.65 5.79
CA VAL A 276 -22.30 8.40 5.26
C VAL A 276 -21.99 7.99 3.81
N MET A 277 -22.01 6.69 3.53
CA MET A 277 -21.76 6.13 2.18
C MET A 277 -22.87 6.42 1.18
N SER A 278 -24.06 6.84 1.62
CA SER A 278 -25.18 7.25 0.74
C SER A 278 -25.15 8.72 0.31
N SER A 279 -24.05 9.42 0.59
CA SER A 279 -23.83 10.78 0.10
C SER A 279 -23.78 10.84 -1.43
N GLN A 280 -24.03 12.01 -2.02
CA GLN A 280 -23.86 12.27 -3.46
C GLN A 280 -22.70 13.23 -3.72
N ASP A 281 -21.94 13.55 -2.68
CA ASP A 281 -20.90 14.57 -2.69
C ASP A 281 -19.53 13.93 -2.94
N THR A 282 -19.00 14.08 -4.15
CA THR A 282 -17.69 13.55 -4.54
C THR A 282 -16.55 14.17 -3.73
N LEU A 283 -16.61 15.48 -3.44
CA LEU A 283 -15.56 16.15 -2.67
C LEU A 283 -15.53 15.65 -1.22
N PHE A 284 -16.70 15.37 -0.64
CA PHE A 284 -16.80 14.72 0.66
C PHE A 284 -16.06 13.37 0.66
N TYR A 285 -16.28 12.52 -0.35
CA TYR A 285 -15.59 11.23 -0.44
C TYR A 285 -14.07 11.37 -0.50
N TYR A 286 -13.54 12.31 -1.27
CA TYR A 286 -12.09 12.57 -1.33
C TYR A 286 -11.53 12.99 0.04
N CYS A 287 -12.20 13.92 0.72
CA CYS A 287 -11.80 14.33 2.07
C CYS A 287 -11.96 13.18 3.09
N PHE A 288 -12.95 12.31 2.91
CA PHE A 288 -13.19 11.14 3.76
C PHE A 288 -12.07 10.09 3.58
N TYR A 289 -11.61 9.86 2.36
CA TYR A 289 -10.48 8.94 2.09
C TYR A 289 -9.16 9.50 2.61
N GLU A 290 -8.88 10.79 2.38
CA GLU A 290 -7.73 11.47 3.00
C GLU A 290 -7.75 11.31 4.52
N TRP A 291 -8.91 11.48 5.14
CA TRP A 291 -9.05 11.34 6.59
C TRP A 291 -8.75 9.91 7.09
N TYR A 292 -9.25 8.87 6.40
CA TYR A 292 -8.91 7.48 6.73
C TYR A 292 -7.42 7.17 6.53
N LEU A 293 -6.80 7.70 5.46
CA LEU A 293 -5.36 7.58 5.21
C LEU A 293 -4.54 8.21 6.35
N THR A 294 -4.89 9.42 6.80
CA THR A 294 -4.19 10.07 7.93
C THR A 294 -4.29 9.31 9.25
N ARG A 295 -5.30 8.44 9.40
CA ARG A 295 -5.49 7.59 10.58
C ARG A 295 -4.73 6.25 10.48
N GLY A 296 -4.35 5.83 9.27
CA GLY A 296 -3.80 4.51 9.00
C GLY A 296 -4.83 3.37 8.97
N ASP A 297 -6.13 3.68 8.98
CA ASP A 297 -7.22 2.71 9.06
C ASP A 297 -7.62 2.15 7.68
N ILE A 298 -6.62 1.72 6.90
CA ILE A 298 -6.76 1.27 5.50
C ILE A 298 -7.72 0.08 5.36
N HIS A 299 -7.59 -0.92 6.25
CA HIS A 299 -8.43 -2.12 6.19
C HIS A 299 -9.91 -1.83 6.39
N GLU A 300 -10.22 -0.85 7.26
CA GLU A 300 -11.60 -0.44 7.49
C GLU A 300 -12.17 0.27 6.26
N LEU A 301 -11.39 1.15 5.63
CA LEU A 301 -11.78 1.81 4.39
C LEU A 301 -12.08 0.79 3.27
N LEU A 302 -11.24 -0.22 3.11
CA LEU A 302 -11.45 -1.29 2.12
C LEU A 302 -12.67 -2.17 2.43
N ASN A 303 -13.09 -2.29 3.69
CA ASN A 303 -14.30 -3.02 4.06
C ASN A 303 -15.59 -2.29 3.64
N LEU A 304 -15.55 -0.96 3.50
CA LEU A 304 -16.72 -0.15 3.18
C LEU A 304 -17.10 -0.18 1.69
N ASN A 305 -16.26 -0.75 0.81
CA ASN A 305 -16.40 -0.69 -0.65
C ASN A 305 -16.78 0.72 -1.14
N PRO A 306 -15.93 1.74 -0.89
CA PRO A 306 -16.31 3.11 -1.08
C PRO A 306 -16.45 3.49 -2.57
N PRO A 307 -17.47 4.28 -2.95
CA PRO A 307 -17.66 4.74 -4.33
C PRO A 307 -16.55 5.71 -4.75
N HIS A 308 -16.17 5.78 -6.02
CA HIS A 308 -15.12 6.71 -6.51
C HIS A 308 -13.73 6.57 -5.85
N LEU A 309 -13.45 5.48 -5.12
CA LEU A 309 -12.13 5.28 -4.49
C LEU A 309 -11.02 5.18 -5.55
N GLU A 310 -11.26 4.45 -6.64
CA GLU A 310 -10.29 4.29 -7.73
C GLU A 310 -9.92 5.63 -8.36
N GLU A 311 -10.90 6.51 -8.61
CA GLU A 311 -10.69 7.86 -9.14
C GLU A 311 -9.86 8.74 -8.20
N PHE A 312 -10.06 8.60 -6.88
CA PHE A 312 -9.26 9.30 -5.88
C PHE A 312 -7.81 8.81 -5.81
N LEU A 313 -7.61 7.48 -5.84
CA LEU A 313 -6.29 6.86 -5.67
C LEU A 313 -5.40 7.00 -6.89
N THR A 314 -5.99 7.03 -8.09
CA THR A 314 -5.28 7.25 -9.35
C THR A 314 -4.90 8.72 -9.58
N ARG A 315 -5.44 9.64 -8.78
CA ARG A 315 -5.23 11.08 -8.94
C ARG A 315 -3.90 11.56 -8.37
N GLU A 316 -3.23 12.41 -9.14
CA GLU A 316 -2.02 13.10 -8.72
C GLU A 316 -2.27 14.09 -7.56
N PRO A 317 -1.27 14.32 -6.69
CA PRO A 317 0.01 13.61 -6.63
C PRO A 317 -0.18 12.18 -6.11
N LEU A 318 0.49 11.23 -6.78
CA LEU A 318 0.61 9.85 -6.32
C LEU A 318 1.62 9.82 -5.17
N ASN A 319 1.26 9.16 -4.07
CA ASN A 319 2.17 8.84 -2.98
C ASN A 319 2.19 7.32 -2.79
N LEU A 320 3.19 6.84 -2.07
CA LEU A 320 3.37 5.40 -1.84
C LEU A 320 2.11 4.79 -1.18
N GLU A 321 1.56 5.47 -0.17
CA GLU A 321 0.35 5.03 0.55
C GLU A 321 -0.89 4.86 -0.36
N LYS A 322 -1.11 5.76 -1.32
CA LYS A 322 -2.21 5.64 -2.30
C LYS A 322 -1.98 4.45 -3.22
N CYS A 323 -0.76 4.26 -3.70
CA CYS A 323 -0.44 3.14 -4.58
C CYS A 323 -0.59 1.80 -3.85
N ASP A 324 -0.19 1.74 -2.57
CA ASP A 324 -0.39 0.58 -1.71
C ASP A 324 -1.87 0.26 -1.47
N LEU A 325 -2.65 1.30 -1.22
CA LEU A 325 -4.10 1.18 -1.09
C LEU A 325 -4.75 0.76 -2.41
N LEU A 326 -4.23 1.22 -3.55
CA LEU A 326 -4.80 0.94 -4.88
C LEU A 326 -4.63 -0.52 -5.29
N TRP A 327 -3.43 -1.10 -5.14
CA TRP A 327 -3.26 -2.50 -5.51
C TRP A 327 -4.03 -3.43 -4.56
N SER A 328 -4.11 -3.09 -3.27
CA SER A 328 -4.87 -3.87 -2.29
C SER A 328 -6.38 -3.78 -2.54
N PHE A 329 -6.89 -2.62 -2.95
CA PHE A 329 -8.26 -2.44 -3.44
C PHE A 329 -8.55 -3.33 -4.66
N TYR A 330 -7.66 -3.32 -5.67
CA TYR A 330 -7.83 -4.15 -6.86
C TYR A 330 -7.80 -5.65 -6.54
N ALA A 331 -6.86 -6.10 -5.69
CA ALA A 331 -6.76 -7.50 -5.28
C ALA A 331 -8.04 -7.98 -4.56
N ARG A 332 -8.61 -7.13 -3.70
CA ARG A 332 -9.85 -7.43 -2.97
C ARG A 332 -11.06 -7.54 -3.89
N ASN A 333 -11.12 -6.73 -4.95
CA ASN A 333 -12.20 -6.74 -5.94
C ASN A 333 -12.00 -7.77 -7.06
N ASN A 334 -11.06 -8.71 -6.90
CA ASN A 334 -10.67 -9.72 -7.91
C ASN A 334 -10.13 -9.11 -9.22
N ALA A 335 -9.74 -7.84 -9.21
CA ALA A 335 -9.11 -7.15 -10.34
C ALA A 335 -7.58 -7.35 -10.32
N TYR A 336 -7.14 -8.60 -10.21
CA TYR A 336 -5.72 -8.95 -9.99
C TYR A 336 -4.77 -8.43 -11.06
N LEU A 337 -5.23 -8.31 -12.31
CA LEU A 337 -4.42 -7.75 -13.40
C LEU A 337 -4.06 -6.28 -13.14
N ASN A 338 -5.01 -5.48 -12.65
CA ASN A 338 -4.77 -4.08 -12.33
C ASN A 338 -3.86 -3.95 -11.09
N ALA A 339 -4.05 -4.82 -10.09
CA ALA A 339 -3.15 -4.89 -8.93
C ALA A 339 -1.70 -5.18 -9.37
N ALA A 340 -1.50 -6.18 -10.24
CA ALA A 340 -0.19 -6.53 -10.77
C ALA A 340 0.46 -5.39 -11.55
N LYS A 341 -0.30 -4.65 -12.37
CA LYS A 341 0.18 -3.47 -13.10
C LYS A 341 0.66 -2.36 -12.15
N VAL A 342 -0.11 -2.05 -11.11
CA VAL A 342 0.28 -1.04 -10.11
C VAL A 342 1.56 -1.46 -9.37
N LEU A 343 1.65 -2.72 -8.96
CA LEU A 343 2.83 -3.27 -8.28
C LEU A 343 4.08 -3.28 -9.19
N SER A 344 3.93 -3.63 -10.47
CA SER A 344 5.01 -3.55 -11.46
C SER A 344 5.54 -2.12 -11.59
N ASN A 345 4.63 -1.16 -11.75
CA ASN A 345 4.99 0.25 -11.85
C ASN A 345 5.66 0.77 -10.57
N LEU A 346 5.20 0.33 -9.39
CA LEU A 346 5.86 0.65 -8.11
C LEU A 346 7.29 0.11 -8.05
N ALA A 347 7.47 -1.17 -8.41
CA ALA A 347 8.78 -1.83 -8.40
C ALA A 347 9.78 -1.15 -9.36
N GLU A 348 9.32 -0.58 -10.47
CA GLU A 348 10.14 0.11 -11.48
C GLU A 348 10.28 1.63 -11.26
N SER A 349 9.37 2.24 -10.49
CA SER A 349 9.29 3.70 -10.34
C SER A 349 10.57 4.31 -9.77
N ARG A 350 10.96 5.48 -10.27
CA ARG A 350 12.04 6.30 -9.69
C ARG A 350 11.53 7.47 -8.86
N ASP A 351 10.21 7.66 -8.85
CA ASP A 351 9.54 8.77 -8.17
C ASP A 351 9.50 8.58 -6.65
N PHE A 352 9.62 7.33 -6.18
CA PHE A 352 9.64 6.98 -4.76
C PHE A 352 11.04 6.51 -4.35
N ASN A 353 11.48 6.94 -3.15
CA ASN A 353 12.73 6.49 -2.56
C ASN A 353 12.59 5.09 -1.96
N LEU A 354 12.53 4.08 -2.83
CA LEU A 354 12.37 2.66 -2.47
C LEU A 354 13.70 1.94 -2.51
N GLN A 355 13.98 1.17 -1.45
CA GLN A 355 15.10 0.24 -1.38
C GLN A 355 14.81 -1.01 -2.22
N PHE A 356 15.86 -1.67 -2.71
CA PHE A 356 15.78 -2.87 -3.54
C PHE A 356 14.95 -3.99 -2.90
N ALA A 357 15.06 -4.18 -1.57
CA ALA A 357 14.26 -5.17 -0.85
C ALA A 357 12.74 -4.95 -1.01
N ALA A 358 12.28 -3.69 -0.90
CA ALA A 358 10.86 -3.35 -1.09
C ALA A 358 10.43 -3.53 -2.56
N ARG A 359 11.30 -3.18 -3.52
CA ARG A 359 11.04 -3.41 -4.95
C ARG A 359 10.88 -4.89 -5.28
N MET A 360 11.73 -5.75 -4.69
CA MET A 360 11.65 -7.20 -4.83
C MET A 360 10.38 -7.78 -4.20
N GLU A 361 9.94 -7.23 -3.08
CA GLU A 361 8.66 -7.58 -2.46
C GLU A 361 7.48 -7.20 -3.38
N TYR A 362 7.43 -5.97 -3.90
CA TYR A 362 6.40 -5.55 -4.85
C TYR A 362 6.39 -6.40 -6.11
N LEU A 363 7.56 -6.76 -6.64
CA LEU A 363 7.67 -7.63 -7.82
C LEU A 363 7.16 -9.05 -7.53
N SER A 364 7.47 -9.60 -6.36
CA SER A 364 6.96 -10.90 -5.91
C SER A 364 5.43 -10.89 -5.73
N LEU A 365 4.89 -9.82 -5.15
CA LEU A 365 3.44 -9.60 -5.04
C LEU A 365 2.79 -9.42 -6.42
N ALA A 366 3.46 -8.75 -7.35
CA ALA A 366 2.97 -8.57 -8.72
C ALA A 366 2.84 -9.92 -9.42
N VAL A 367 3.85 -10.79 -9.32
CA VAL A 367 3.81 -12.17 -9.86
C VAL A 367 2.67 -12.97 -9.23
N GLY A 368 2.49 -12.90 -7.90
CA GLY A 368 1.39 -13.59 -7.22
C GLY A 368 -0.01 -13.15 -7.70
N ASN A 369 -0.20 -11.85 -7.90
CA ASN A 369 -1.44 -11.29 -8.45
C ASN A 369 -1.62 -11.66 -9.93
N ALA A 370 -0.55 -11.58 -10.75
CA ALA A 370 -0.59 -11.95 -12.16
C ALA A 370 -0.96 -13.45 -12.34
N ARG A 371 -0.41 -14.35 -11.53
CA ARG A 371 -0.81 -15.77 -11.49
C ARG A 371 -2.28 -15.94 -11.14
N SER A 372 -2.76 -15.20 -10.15
CA SER A 372 -4.18 -15.23 -9.73
C SER A 372 -5.12 -14.70 -10.83
N SER A 373 -4.64 -13.79 -11.68
CA SER A 373 -5.38 -13.25 -12.83
C SER A 373 -5.62 -14.28 -13.95
N MET A 374 -4.90 -15.40 -13.98
CA MET A 374 -5.04 -16.44 -15.02
C MET A 374 -6.43 -17.10 -15.03
N ASN A 375 -7.19 -16.97 -13.94
CA ASN A 375 -8.56 -17.44 -13.81
C ASN A 375 -9.60 -16.43 -14.33
N SER A 376 -9.18 -15.25 -14.77
CA SER A 376 -10.03 -14.17 -15.29
C SER A 376 -10.22 -14.24 -16.81
N PRO A 377 -11.31 -13.67 -17.37
CA PRO A 377 -11.48 -13.52 -18.83
C PRO A 377 -10.32 -12.80 -19.55
N LEU A 378 -9.52 -11.98 -18.84
CA LEU A 378 -8.36 -11.25 -19.39
C LEU A 378 -7.05 -12.08 -19.44
N ARG A 379 -7.15 -13.42 -19.52
CA ARG A 379 -6.01 -14.35 -19.41
C ARG A 379 -4.84 -14.05 -20.37
N ARG A 380 -5.11 -13.61 -21.61
CA ARG A 380 -4.03 -13.35 -22.59
C ARG A 380 -3.12 -12.19 -22.15
N GLU A 381 -3.70 -11.10 -21.69
CA GLU A 381 -2.95 -9.96 -21.15
C GLU A 381 -2.25 -10.34 -19.85
N GLY A 382 -2.93 -11.09 -18.98
CA GLY A 382 -2.35 -11.60 -17.74
C GLY A 382 -1.14 -12.52 -17.97
N PHE A 383 -1.16 -13.36 -19.02
CA PHE A 383 -0.05 -14.24 -19.37
C PHE A 383 1.19 -13.46 -19.84
N ALA A 384 1.01 -12.47 -20.73
CA ALA A 384 2.12 -11.65 -21.20
C ALA A 384 2.76 -10.86 -20.06
N LEU A 385 1.95 -10.28 -19.17
CA LEU A 385 2.43 -9.58 -17.98
C LEU A 385 3.14 -10.54 -17.01
N LEU A 386 2.60 -11.74 -16.79
CA LEU A 386 3.21 -12.74 -15.91
C LEU A 386 4.61 -13.12 -16.41
N GLN A 387 4.76 -13.38 -17.71
CA GLN A 387 6.05 -13.71 -18.30
C GLN A 387 7.07 -12.59 -18.08
N ASP A 388 6.70 -11.33 -18.38
CA ASP A 388 7.55 -10.15 -18.17
C ASP A 388 7.95 -9.99 -16.69
N LEU A 389 7.01 -10.20 -15.76
CA LEU A 389 7.27 -10.11 -14.32
C LEU A 389 8.16 -11.25 -13.80
N GLU A 390 8.01 -12.47 -14.33
CA GLU A 390 8.84 -13.62 -13.97
C GLU A 390 10.29 -13.44 -14.47
N GLU A 391 10.46 -12.96 -15.70
CA GLU A 391 11.77 -12.59 -16.25
C GLU A 391 12.42 -11.49 -15.37
N LYS A 392 11.68 -10.42 -15.03
CA LYS A 392 12.20 -9.37 -14.13
C LYS A 392 12.55 -9.90 -12.74
N LEU A 393 11.77 -10.83 -12.19
CA LEU A 393 12.03 -11.42 -10.88
C LEU A 393 13.30 -12.26 -10.89
N GLU A 394 13.56 -12.99 -11.97
CA GLU A 394 14.82 -13.72 -12.16
C GLU A 394 16.02 -12.77 -12.19
N VAL A 395 15.93 -11.66 -12.92
CA VAL A 395 16.98 -10.63 -12.93
C VAL A 395 17.18 -10.01 -11.55
N ALA A 396 16.10 -9.73 -10.83
CA ALA A 396 16.17 -9.23 -9.45
C ALA A 396 16.86 -10.24 -8.51
N GLN A 397 16.63 -11.55 -8.68
CA GLN A 397 17.34 -12.56 -7.88
C GLN A 397 18.84 -12.57 -8.15
N ILE A 398 19.27 -12.39 -9.41
CA ILE A 398 20.69 -12.21 -9.75
C ILE A 398 21.24 -10.94 -9.11
N GLN A 399 20.48 -9.84 -9.16
CA GLN A 399 20.86 -8.57 -8.53
C GLN A 399 21.02 -8.71 -6.99
N LEU A 400 20.18 -9.51 -6.33
CA LEU A 400 20.31 -9.82 -4.91
C LEU A 400 21.63 -10.55 -4.62
N GLU A 401 22.05 -11.46 -5.49
CA GLU A 401 23.33 -12.15 -5.33
C GLU A 401 24.51 -11.20 -5.54
N VAL A 402 24.45 -10.31 -6.55
CA VAL A 402 25.42 -9.22 -6.72
C VAL A 402 25.53 -8.36 -5.46
N GLN A 403 24.39 -7.99 -4.87
CA GLN A 403 24.34 -7.21 -3.63
C GLN A 403 25.04 -7.95 -2.47
N ARG A 404 24.77 -9.23 -2.27
CA ARG A 404 25.39 -10.04 -1.20
C ARG A 404 26.89 -10.16 -1.37
N THR A 405 27.34 -10.48 -2.59
CA THR A 405 28.77 -10.60 -2.89
C THR A 405 29.49 -9.26 -2.72
N LEU A 406 28.89 -8.15 -3.17
CA LEU A 406 29.42 -6.80 -2.92
C LEU A 406 29.54 -6.48 -1.43
N GLN A 407 28.53 -6.82 -0.62
CA GLN A 407 28.57 -6.61 0.82
C GLN A 407 29.68 -7.43 1.51
N SER A 408 29.95 -8.65 1.05
CA SER A 408 31.06 -9.46 1.59
C SER A 408 32.45 -8.94 1.21
N HIS A 409 32.59 -8.23 0.09
CA HIS A 409 33.88 -7.67 -0.37
C HIS A 409 34.09 -6.20 0.03
N SER A 410 33.08 -5.52 0.60
CA SER A 410 33.11 -4.09 0.91
C SER A 410 33.83 -3.77 2.23
N THR A 411 35.07 -4.22 2.41
CA THR A 411 35.92 -3.82 3.56
C THR A 411 36.57 -2.45 3.39
N ASP A 412 36.70 -1.96 2.14
CA ASP A 412 37.62 -0.85 1.81
C ASP A 412 36.94 0.45 1.33
N GLY A 413 35.61 0.58 1.45
CA GLY A 413 34.85 1.81 1.09
C GLY A 413 34.81 2.16 -0.40
N ASN A 414 35.58 1.47 -1.25
CA ASN A 414 35.70 1.75 -2.68
C ASN A 414 34.46 1.37 -3.51
N HIS A 415 33.52 0.60 -2.92
CA HIS A 415 32.33 0.07 -3.60
C HIS A 415 31.01 0.74 -3.20
N GLU A 416 31.05 1.79 -2.36
CA GLU A 416 29.86 2.50 -1.87
C GLU A 416 28.93 3.04 -2.99
N PRO A 417 29.42 3.69 -4.08
CA PRO A 417 28.52 4.15 -5.15
C PRO A 417 27.89 3.00 -5.95
N LEU A 418 28.59 1.87 -6.07
CA LEU A 418 28.06 0.67 -6.73
C LEU A 418 26.97 0.02 -5.88
N LEU A 419 27.13 0.05 -4.55
CA LEU A 419 26.16 -0.47 -3.58
C LEU A 419 24.90 0.41 -3.53
N GLU A 420 25.03 1.73 -3.56
CA GLU A 420 23.87 2.64 -3.66
C GLU A 420 23.07 2.39 -4.93
N ARG A 421 23.75 2.24 -6.08
CA ARG A 421 23.09 1.96 -7.36
C ARG A 421 22.38 0.62 -7.37
N VAL A 422 23.00 -0.44 -6.84
CA VAL A 422 22.39 -1.79 -6.77
C VAL A 422 21.22 -1.84 -5.77
N ASN A 423 21.22 -0.96 -4.76
CA ASN A 423 20.14 -0.88 -3.76
C ASN A 423 18.99 0.04 -4.19
N GLY A 424 19.24 1.01 -5.07
CA GLY A 424 18.24 2.02 -5.42
C GLY A 424 17.26 1.61 -6.52
N ASN A 425 17.71 0.83 -7.51
CA ASN A 425 16.94 0.58 -8.74
C ASN A 425 16.98 -0.89 -9.16
N LEU A 426 15.96 -1.35 -9.89
CA LEU A 426 16.03 -2.60 -10.65
C LEU A 426 16.95 -2.39 -11.86
N LEU A 427 18.00 -3.20 -11.96
CA LEU A 427 18.98 -3.14 -13.04
C LEU A 427 18.66 -4.17 -14.12
N THR A 428 19.12 -3.92 -15.35
CA THR A 428 18.98 -4.90 -16.44
C THR A 428 20.08 -5.96 -16.35
N ILE A 429 19.86 -7.10 -16.99
CA ILE A 429 20.88 -8.17 -17.10
C ILE A 429 22.20 -7.63 -17.67
N SER A 430 22.11 -6.77 -18.68
CA SER A 430 23.30 -6.16 -19.31
C SER A 430 24.03 -5.21 -18.37
N ASP A 431 23.32 -4.46 -17.53
CA ASP A 431 23.94 -3.60 -16.51
C ASP A 431 24.65 -4.46 -15.45
N LEU A 432 23.99 -5.52 -14.96
CA LEU A 432 24.58 -6.44 -13.99
C LEU A 432 25.84 -7.13 -14.55
N PHE A 433 25.84 -7.49 -15.83
CA PHE A 433 26.98 -8.14 -16.46
C PHE A 433 28.16 -7.18 -16.65
N ASN A 434 27.93 -6.04 -17.30
CA ASN A 434 29.00 -5.13 -17.74
C ASN A 434 29.53 -4.23 -16.62
N ASP A 435 28.67 -3.79 -15.70
CA ASP A 435 29.06 -2.82 -14.67
C ASP A 435 29.47 -3.48 -13.36
N TYR A 436 29.08 -4.75 -13.12
CA TYR A 436 29.34 -5.47 -11.88
C TYR A 436 30.09 -6.78 -12.11
N ALA A 437 29.48 -7.73 -12.82
CA ALA A 437 29.98 -9.11 -12.85
C ALA A 437 31.36 -9.24 -13.51
N VAL A 438 31.60 -8.54 -14.63
CA VAL A 438 32.90 -8.55 -15.33
C VAL A 438 33.95 -7.71 -14.59
N PRO A 439 33.73 -6.42 -14.25
CA PRO A 439 34.75 -5.59 -13.62
C PRO A 439 35.20 -6.08 -12.25
N LEU A 440 34.30 -6.68 -11.48
CA LEU A 440 34.57 -7.20 -10.14
C LEU A 440 34.96 -8.68 -10.13
N ARG A 441 35.12 -9.30 -11.31
CA ARG A 441 35.46 -10.73 -11.47
C ARG A 441 34.52 -11.68 -10.71
N MET A 442 33.22 -11.38 -10.69
CA MET A 442 32.21 -12.19 -10.01
C MET A 442 31.78 -13.38 -10.89
N PHE A 443 32.67 -14.35 -11.08
CA PHE A 443 32.50 -15.44 -12.04
C PHE A 443 31.23 -16.28 -11.85
N GLY A 444 30.85 -16.56 -10.59
CA GLY A 444 29.59 -17.27 -10.30
C GLY A 444 28.35 -16.53 -10.80
N ILE A 445 28.33 -15.21 -10.67
CA ILE A 445 27.24 -14.36 -11.17
C ILE A 445 27.27 -14.26 -12.70
N GLN A 446 28.45 -14.23 -13.33
CA GLN A 446 28.55 -14.29 -14.79
C GLN A 446 27.89 -15.58 -15.34
N LEU A 447 28.14 -16.73 -14.71
CA LEU A 447 27.50 -18.00 -15.09
C LEU A 447 25.98 -17.99 -14.86
N LEU A 448 25.51 -17.40 -13.76
CA LEU A 448 24.07 -17.22 -13.51
C LEU A 448 23.41 -16.34 -14.58
N ILE A 449 24.07 -15.24 -14.98
CA ILE A 449 23.58 -14.37 -16.05
C ILE A 449 23.52 -15.11 -17.39
N ILE A 450 24.53 -15.92 -17.72
CA ILE A 450 24.54 -16.72 -18.95
C ILE A 450 23.40 -17.73 -18.96
N LYS A 451 23.14 -18.39 -17.81
CA LYS A 451 22.00 -19.29 -17.63
C LYS A 451 20.67 -18.57 -17.91
N SER A 452 20.44 -17.42 -17.30
CA SER A 452 19.16 -16.69 -17.41
C SER A 452 18.96 -16.00 -18.76
N SER A 453 20.05 -15.58 -19.42
CA SER A 453 19.99 -14.93 -20.74
C SER A 453 19.95 -15.91 -21.92
N ASN A 454 20.12 -17.21 -21.67
CA ASN A 454 20.22 -18.25 -22.69
C ASN A 454 21.30 -17.93 -23.75
N HIS A 455 22.43 -17.34 -23.32
CA HIS A 455 23.53 -16.95 -24.19
C HIS A 455 24.38 -18.16 -24.58
N HIS A 456 24.56 -18.38 -25.88
CA HIS A 456 25.24 -19.56 -26.40
C HIS A 456 26.71 -19.24 -26.74
N ASP A 457 27.57 -19.27 -25.73
CA ASP A 457 29.03 -19.16 -25.92
C ASP A 457 29.79 -20.14 -25.00
N SER A 458 29.98 -21.37 -25.49
CA SER A 458 30.70 -22.42 -24.76
C SER A 458 32.12 -21.99 -24.38
N LYS A 459 32.80 -21.24 -25.25
CA LYS A 459 34.19 -20.84 -25.00
C LYS A 459 34.29 -19.82 -23.87
N LEU A 460 33.37 -18.86 -23.83
CA LEU A 460 33.30 -17.92 -22.72
C LEU A 460 33.04 -18.65 -21.41
N VAL A 461 32.09 -19.58 -21.38
CA VAL A 461 31.74 -20.36 -20.18
C VAL A 461 32.93 -21.21 -19.70
N GLU A 462 33.60 -21.91 -20.61
CA GLU A 462 34.83 -22.66 -20.32
C GLU A 462 35.93 -21.74 -19.78
N SER A 463 36.09 -20.54 -20.35
CA SER A 463 37.06 -19.56 -19.85
C SER A 463 36.72 -19.07 -18.44
N ILE A 464 35.44 -18.86 -18.12
CA ILE A 464 35.00 -18.45 -16.78
C ILE A 464 35.27 -19.55 -15.76
N TRP A 465 34.99 -20.81 -16.10
CA TRP A 465 35.29 -21.94 -15.22
C TRP A 465 36.80 -22.12 -14.99
N ASN A 466 37.63 -21.94 -16.02
CA ASN A 466 39.08 -21.94 -15.88
C ASN A 466 39.57 -20.82 -14.96
N GLU A 467 39.02 -19.61 -15.09
CA GLU A 467 39.34 -18.48 -14.21
C GLU A 467 38.94 -18.75 -12.74
N ILE A 468 37.80 -19.42 -12.51
CA ILE A 468 37.39 -19.86 -11.16
C ILE A 468 38.43 -20.82 -10.57
N PHE A 469 38.85 -21.84 -11.32
CA PHE A 469 39.84 -22.79 -10.84
C PHE A 469 41.21 -22.12 -10.62
N GLN A 470 41.59 -21.20 -11.49
CA GLN A 470 42.82 -20.43 -11.36
C GLN A 470 42.79 -19.51 -10.13
N GLU A 471 41.66 -18.85 -9.84
CA GLU A 471 41.52 -18.02 -8.63
C GLU A 471 41.68 -18.86 -7.36
N LEU A 472 41.05 -20.04 -7.31
CA LEU A 472 41.21 -20.97 -6.18
C LEU A 472 42.66 -21.45 -6.04
N GLN A 473 43.34 -21.68 -7.16
CA GLN A 473 44.75 -22.08 -7.18
C GLN A 473 45.65 -20.94 -6.68
N ASP A 474 45.43 -19.70 -7.12
CA ASP A 474 46.19 -18.52 -6.67
C ASP A 474 46.00 -18.27 -5.17
N VAL A 475 44.78 -18.40 -4.65
CA VAL A 475 44.51 -18.31 -3.20
C VAL A 475 45.24 -19.41 -2.44
N HIS A 476 45.26 -20.63 -2.97
CA HIS A 476 46.00 -21.74 -2.37
C HIS A 476 47.52 -21.48 -2.36
N ILE A 477 48.09 -20.99 -3.45
CA ILE A 477 49.52 -20.64 -3.57
C ILE A 477 49.89 -19.52 -2.59
N ARG A 478 49.06 -18.50 -2.41
CA ARG A 478 49.34 -17.45 -1.40
C ARG A 478 49.28 -17.97 0.02
N ALA A 479 48.31 -18.83 0.32
CA ALA A 479 48.20 -19.47 1.64
C ALA A 479 49.39 -20.39 1.95
N LEU A 480 49.96 -21.03 0.91
CA LEU A 480 51.22 -21.81 0.97
C LEU A 480 52.44 -20.95 1.31
N GLU A 481 52.48 -19.69 0.84
CA GLU A 481 53.59 -18.77 1.07
C GLU A 481 53.55 -18.15 2.49
N ASP A 482 52.35 -17.90 3.02
CA ASP A 482 52.14 -17.31 4.36
C ASP A 482 52.25 -18.34 5.49
N ALA A 483 51.79 -19.57 5.25
CA ALA A 483 51.91 -20.67 6.20
C ALA A 483 53.24 -21.41 5.94
N ASN A 484 54.21 -21.27 6.85
CA ASN A 484 55.49 -22.00 6.81
C ASN A 484 55.34 -23.54 7.02
N GLU A 485 54.16 -24.09 6.75
CA GLU A 485 53.76 -25.49 6.88
C GLU A 485 53.28 -25.99 5.51
N VAL A 486 53.64 -27.23 5.16
CA VAL A 486 53.18 -27.91 3.95
C VAL A 486 51.66 -28.14 4.07
N PRO A 487 50.80 -27.44 3.32
CA PRO A 487 49.39 -27.74 3.24
C PRO A 487 49.24 -29.00 2.39
N GLU A 488 48.58 -29.98 2.97
CA GLU A 488 48.11 -31.17 2.26
C GLU A 488 47.25 -30.71 1.06
N GLY A 489 47.49 -31.26 -0.14
CA GLY A 489 46.68 -30.98 -1.34
C GLY A 489 45.17 -31.18 -1.16
N SER A 490 44.74 -31.76 -0.03
CA SER A 490 43.37 -31.90 0.43
C SER A 490 42.64 -30.56 0.47
N ARG A 491 43.27 -29.51 1.01
CA ARG A 491 42.57 -28.23 1.22
C ARG A 491 42.19 -27.53 -0.09
N PHE A 492 43.05 -27.62 -1.11
CA PHE A 492 42.75 -27.10 -2.44
C PHE A 492 41.60 -27.88 -3.08
N MET A 493 41.68 -29.22 -3.08
CA MET A 493 40.64 -30.07 -3.65
C MET A 493 39.30 -29.94 -2.92
N GLU A 494 39.31 -29.72 -1.60
CA GLU A 494 38.12 -29.41 -0.82
C GLU A 494 37.51 -28.05 -1.21
N ALA A 495 38.33 -27.02 -1.45
CA ALA A 495 37.85 -25.72 -1.92
C ALA A 495 37.24 -25.81 -3.34
N VAL A 496 37.87 -26.58 -4.24
CA VAL A 496 37.33 -26.89 -5.56
C VAL A 496 35.99 -27.62 -5.45
N ALA A 497 35.91 -28.67 -4.63
CA ALA A 497 34.67 -29.40 -4.37
C ALA A 497 33.57 -28.49 -3.82
N ALA A 498 33.90 -27.64 -2.84
CA ALA A 498 32.94 -26.71 -2.25
C ALA A 498 32.40 -25.74 -3.31
N LYS A 499 33.27 -25.17 -4.16
CA LYS A 499 32.86 -24.19 -5.17
C LYS A 499 32.06 -24.81 -6.31
N VAL A 500 32.47 -25.98 -6.80
CA VAL A 500 31.71 -26.74 -7.81
C VAL A 500 30.36 -27.18 -7.27
N ARG A 501 30.26 -27.56 -5.99
CA ARG A 501 28.99 -27.90 -5.36
C ARG A 501 28.06 -26.69 -5.25
N GLU A 502 28.60 -25.56 -4.76
CA GLU A 502 27.87 -24.29 -4.63
C GLU A 502 27.29 -23.84 -5.97
N LEU A 503 28.12 -23.73 -7.00
CA LEU A 503 27.69 -23.28 -8.33
C LEU A 503 26.87 -24.35 -9.06
N GLY A 504 27.23 -25.62 -8.91
CA GLY A 504 26.53 -26.73 -9.56
C GLY A 504 25.07 -26.82 -9.14
N GLN A 505 24.78 -26.68 -7.84
CA GLN A 505 23.40 -26.70 -7.32
C GLN A 505 22.55 -25.55 -7.87
N LEU A 506 23.17 -24.42 -8.21
CA LEU A 506 22.49 -23.25 -8.78
C LEU A 506 22.35 -23.32 -10.31
N LEU A 507 23.31 -23.93 -11.01
CA LEU A 507 23.42 -23.87 -12.47
C LEU A 507 22.82 -25.11 -13.17
N TYR A 508 22.99 -26.31 -12.62
CA TYR A 508 22.40 -27.53 -13.18
C TYR A 508 20.85 -27.44 -13.22
N PRO A 509 20.16 -27.94 -14.26
CA PRO A 509 20.63 -28.72 -15.42
C PRO A 509 20.99 -27.90 -16.66
N SER A 510 21.36 -26.62 -16.53
CA SER A 510 21.70 -25.81 -17.71
C SER A 510 23.07 -26.19 -18.28
N ASP A 511 23.09 -26.87 -19.43
CA ASP A 511 24.32 -27.20 -20.16
C ASP A 511 25.10 -25.96 -20.62
N LEU A 512 24.42 -24.81 -20.73
CA LEU A 512 25.03 -23.54 -21.13
C LEU A 512 25.88 -22.91 -20.02
N ALA A 513 25.54 -23.13 -18.75
CA ALA A 513 26.28 -22.56 -17.63
C ALA A 513 27.07 -23.61 -16.83
N PHE A 514 26.67 -24.88 -16.90
CA PHE A 514 27.33 -26.02 -16.26
C PHE A 514 27.68 -27.10 -17.31
N PRO A 515 28.68 -26.87 -18.18
CA PRO A 515 29.00 -27.77 -19.28
C PRO A 515 29.68 -29.05 -18.78
N LEU A 516 28.91 -30.13 -18.59
CA LEU A 516 29.43 -31.42 -18.07
C LEU A 516 30.54 -32.01 -18.93
N HIS A 517 30.46 -31.85 -20.25
CA HIS A 517 31.48 -32.31 -21.20
C HIS A 517 32.83 -31.63 -21.03
N PHE A 518 32.89 -30.46 -20.39
CA PHE A 518 34.13 -29.77 -20.07
C PHE A 518 34.52 -29.95 -18.60
N LEU A 519 33.56 -29.80 -17.69
CA LEU A 519 33.80 -29.86 -16.25
C LEU A 519 34.22 -31.25 -15.79
N CYS A 520 33.57 -32.32 -16.25
CA CYS A 520 33.92 -33.68 -15.83
C CYS A 520 35.35 -34.07 -16.25
N PRO A 521 35.78 -33.92 -17.51
CA PRO A 521 37.18 -34.18 -17.87
C PRO A 521 38.18 -33.30 -17.10
N THR A 522 37.87 -32.03 -16.89
CA THR A 522 38.75 -31.10 -16.18
C THR A 522 38.92 -31.53 -14.71
N LEU A 523 37.84 -31.87 -14.04
CA LEU A 523 37.85 -32.35 -12.65
C LEU A 523 38.55 -33.71 -12.52
N GLU A 524 38.36 -34.62 -13.48
CA GLU A 524 39.07 -35.91 -13.53
C GLU A 524 40.59 -35.73 -13.70
N VAL A 525 41.02 -34.77 -14.54
CA VAL A 525 42.45 -34.43 -14.67
C VAL A 525 43.00 -33.89 -13.35
N MET A 526 42.30 -32.95 -12.70
CA MET A 526 42.70 -32.41 -11.39
C MET A 526 42.75 -33.50 -10.31
N ALA A 527 41.78 -34.42 -10.34
CA ALA A 527 41.73 -35.58 -9.44
C ALA A 527 42.94 -36.49 -9.65
N PHE A 528 43.28 -36.81 -10.90
CA PHE A 528 44.44 -37.64 -11.21
C PHE A 528 45.78 -37.01 -10.78
N GLU A 529 45.93 -35.70 -10.94
CA GLU A 529 47.12 -34.95 -10.48
C GLU A 529 47.28 -34.99 -8.96
N HIS A 530 46.17 -34.97 -8.21
CA HIS A 530 46.13 -34.98 -6.74
C HIS A 530 45.77 -36.34 -6.12
N ARG A 531 45.90 -37.43 -6.89
CA ARG A 531 45.50 -38.80 -6.51
C ARG A 531 46.09 -39.35 -5.21
N SER A 532 47.16 -38.73 -4.69
CA SER A 532 47.75 -39.10 -3.39
C SER A 532 46.92 -38.62 -2.19
N VAL A 533 46.01 -37.66 -2.40
CA VAL A 533 45.24 -37.03 -1.32
C VAL A 533 43.74 -37.23 -1.47
N ILE A 534 43.25 -37.41 -2.70
CA ILE A 534 41.82 -37.65 -2.96
C ILE A 534 41.45 -39.13 -2.94
N SER A 535 40.20 -39.43 -2.57
CA SER A 535 39.64 -40.77 -2.65
C SER A 535 39.25 -41.16 -4.07
N GLN A 536 39.26 -42.45 -4.38
CA GLN A 536 38.70 -43.00 -5.62
C GLN A 536 37.24 -42.58 -5.79
N GLY A 537 36.85 -42.21 -7.01
CA GLY A 537 35.50 -41.77 -7.34
C GLY A 537 35.15 -40.36 -6.90
N TRP A 538 36.13 -39.54 -6.51
CA TRP A 538 35.91 -38.17 -6.01
C TRP A 538 35.10 -37.31 -6.97
N CYS A 539 35.43 -37.32 -8.27
CA CYS A 539 34.72 -36.52 -9.28
C CYS A 539 33.26 -36.97 -9.41
N VAL A 540 33.03 -38.28 -9.46
CA VAL A 540 31.70 -38.89 -9.52
C VAL A 540 30.87 -38.53 -8.28
N GLN A 541 31.45 -38.62 -7.08
CA GLN A 541 30.79 -38.25 -5.83
C GLN A 541 30.40 -36.76 -5.82
N LEU A 542 31.33 -35.88 -6.19
CA LEU A 542 31.11 -34.44 -6.22
C LEU A 542 29.98 -34.05 -7.18
N LEU A 543 30.01 -34.55 -8.41
CA LEU A 543 29.00 -34.26 -9.42
C LEU A 543 27.64 -34.90 -9.06
N HIS A 544 27.63 -36.07 -8.43
CA HIS A 544 26.39 -36.64 -7.93
C HIS A 544 25.78 -35.81 -6.77
N GLN A 545 26.61 -35.25 -5.88
CA GLN A 545 26.16 -34.33 -4.81
C GLN A 545 25.57 -33.02 -5.35
N VAL A 546 25.91 -32.62 -6.58
CA VAL A 546 25.28 -31.49 -7.27
C VAL A 546 23.83 -31.84 -7.70
N GLY A 547 23.49 -33.12 -7.81
CA GLY A 547 22.18 -33.60 -8.27
C GLY A 547 22.21 -34.22 -9.66
N ILE A 548 23.40 -34.51 -10.21
CA ILE A 548 23.55 -35.13 -11.53
C ILE A 548 23.29 -36.65 -11.41
N PRO A 549 22.39 -37.21 -12.24
CA PRO A 549 22.05 -38.61 -12.15
C PRO A 549 23.15 -39.50 -12.72
N TYR A 550 23.29 -40.72 -12.19
CA TYR A 550 24.38 -41.64 -12.54
C TYR A 550 24.43 -42.03 -14.02
N ASN A 551 23.30 -42.04 -14.72
CA ASN A 551 23.25 -42.33 -16.16
C ASN A 551 23.98 -41.24 -16.98
N VAL A 552 23.77 -39.96 -16.65
CA VAL A 552 24.45 -38.84 -17.32
C VAL A 552 25.93 -38.86 -16.99
N LEU A 553 26.30 -39.15 -15.74
CA LEU A 553 27.71 -39.30 -15.35
C LEU A 553 28.37 -40.47 -16.09
N PHE A 554 27.69 -41.61 -16.22
CA PHE A 554 28.18 -42.76 -16.98
C PHE A 554 28.47 -42.37 -18.43
N GLU A 555 27.55 -41.70 -19.11
CA GLU A 555 27.73 -41.29 -20.50
C GLU A 555 28.93 -40.36 -20.68
N VAL A 556 29.11 -39.38 -19.79
CA VAL A 556 30.22 -38.43 -19.86
C VAL A 556 31.55 -39.11 -19.57
N VAL A 557 31.66 -39.90 -18.49
CA VAL A 557 32.89 -40.61 -18.14
C VAL A 557 33.22 -41.68 -19.18
N TYR A 558 32.22 -42.39 -19.71
CA TYR A 558 32.39 -43.35 -20.80
C TYR A 558 32.94 -42.67 -22.05
N ASN A 559 32.45 -41.48 -22.39
CA ASN A 559 32.97 -40.71 -23.52
C ASN A 559 34.45 -40.32 -23.32
N ILE A 560 34.85 -39.89 -22.12
CA ILE A 560 36.26 -39.61 -21.78
C ILE A 560 37.14 -40.85 -22.06
N ILE A 561 36.70 -42.02 -21.60
CA ILE A 561 37.42 -43.29 -21.76
C ILE A 561 37.51 -43.74 -23.23
N GLN A 562 36.49 -43.45 -24.04
CA GLN A 562 36.46 -43.80 -25.46
C GLN A 562 37.33 -42.87 -26.32
N VAL A 563 37.23 -41.55 -26.11
CA VAL A 563 37.96 -40.54 -26.90
C VAL A 563 39.47 -40.61 -26.64
N ARG A 564 39.88 -40.93 -25.41
CA ARG A 564 41.30 -41.04 -25.00
C ARG A 564 42.15 -39.86 -25.45
N GLU A 565 41.79 -38.68 -24.96
CA GLU A 565 42.60 -37.46 -25.16
C GLU A 565 44.04 -37.64 -24.64
N SER A 566 44.95 -36.73 -25.00
CA SER A 566 46.38 -36.84 -24.68
C SER A 566 46.68 -37.12 -23.21
N ASN A 567 45.88 -36.55 -22.31
CA ASN A 567 46.04 -36.64 -20.86
C ASN A 567 45.78 -38.08 -20.34
N TRP A 568 44.97 -38.86 -21.07
CA TRP A 568 44.52 -40.20 -20.68
C TRP A 568 45.23 -41.34 -21.44
N LYS A 569 46.23 -41.02 -22.28
CA LYS A 569 47.07 -42.01 -22.97
C LYS A 569 48.01 -42.81 -22.05
N PRO A 570 48.60 -42.24 -20.99
CA PRO A 570 49.41 -43.00 -20.05
C PRO A 570 48.61 -44.11 -19.36
N ALA A 571 49.23 -45.28 -19.16
CA ALA A 571 48.54 -46.44 -18.57
C ALA A 571 48.00 -46.14 -17.17
N ASP A 572 48.75 -45.41 -16.35
CA ASP A 572 48.35 -45.06 -14.98
C ASP A 572 47.12 -44.15 -14.94
N ALA A 573 47.03 -43.18 -15.87
CA ALA A 573 45.89 -42.28 -16.00
C ALA A 573 44.65 -43.02 -16.49
N PHE A 574 44.81 -43.94 -17.44
CA PHE A 574 43.73 -44.79 -17.90
C PHE A 574 43.21 -45.72 -16.79
N ILE A 575 44.10 -46.32 -15.99
CA ILE A 575 43.72 -47.17 -14.86
C ILE A 575 42.94 -46.37 -13.81
N PHE A 576 43.35 -45.12 -13.53
CA PHE A 576 42.63 -44.23 -12.63
C PHE A 576 41.18 -43.98 -13.07
N LEU A 577 40.94 -43.65 -14.35
CA LEU A 577 39.57 -43.48 -14.86
C LEU A 577 38.71 -44.74 -14.76
N ILE A 578 39.30 -45.92 -15.00
CA ILE A 578 38.55 -47.16 -14.87
C ILE A 578 38.20 -47.45 -13.41
N HIS A 579 39.07 -47.10 -12.46
CA HIS A 579 38.74 -47.14 -11.04
C HIS A 579 37.57 -46.22 -10.68
N ASP A 580 37.52 -45.00 -11.23
CA ASP A 580 36.41 -44.07 -10.99
C ASP A 580 35.11 -44.54 -11.68
N MET A 581 35.19 -45.15 -12.86
CA MET A 581 34.06 -45.82 -13.51
C MET A 581 33.54 -47.02 -12.70
N VAL A 582 34.43 -47.84 -12.14
CA VAL A 582 34.06 -48.96 -11.25
C VAL A 582 33.35 -48.44 -10.00
N TYR A 583 33.84 -47.34 -9.43
CA TYR A 583 33.19 -46.68 -8.31
C TYR A 583 31.78 -46.21 -8.70
N LEU A 584 31.64 -45.51 -9.84
CA LEU A 584 30.35 -45.05 -10.37
C LEU A 584 29.36 -46.19 -10.52
N LEU A 585 29.75 -47.27 -11.19
CA LEU A 585 28.89 -48.42 -11.45
C LEU A 585 28.51 -49.14 -10.15
N THR A 586 29.43 -49.25 -9.20
CA THR A 586 29.14 -49.85 -7.89
C THR A 586 28.08 -49.05 -7.13
N GLN A 587 28.25 -47.72 -7.04
CA GLN A 587 27.28 -46.85 -6.37
C GLN A 587 25.93 -46.82 -7.09
N TRP A 588 25.94 -46.82 -8.43
CA TRP A 588 24.70 -46.85 -9.21
C TRP A 588 23.94 -48.16 -9.01
N LEU A 589 24.63 -49.30 -8.98
CA LEU A 589 23.98 -50.60 -8.69
C LEU A 589 23.52 -50.72 -7.24
N ASP A 590 24.26 -50.16 -6.28
CA ASP A 590 23.86 -50.13 -4.86
C ASP A 590 22.58 -49.31 -4.65
N THR A 591 22.48 -48.15 -5.30
CA THR A 591 21.28 -47.30 -5.25
C THR A 591 20.07 -47.98 -5.92
N LEU A 592 20.25 -48.61 -7.08
CA LEU A 592 19.20 -49.39 -7.73
C LEU A 592 18.71 -50.56 -6.87
N ALA A 593 19.62 -51.27 -6.19
CA ALA A 593 19.27 -52.36 -5.29
C ALA A 593 18.45 -51.90 -4.07
N GLN A 594 18.70 -50.67 -3.58
CA GLN A 594 17.93 -50.05 -2.49
C GLN A 594 16.55 -49.55 -2.96
N SER A 595 16.47 -48.94 -4.14
CA SER A 595 15.21 -48.48 -4.76
C SER A 595 14.27 -49.62 -5.11
N GLY A 596 14.80 -50.76 -5.59
CA GLY A 596 14.03 -51.96 -5.91
C GLY A 596 13.29 -52.59 -4.72
N GLN A 597 13.72 -52.30 -3.48
CA GLN A 597 13.02 -52.75 -2.26
C GLN A 597 11.83 -51.86 -1.88
N HIS A 598 11.78 -50.63 -2.40
CA HIS A 598 10.79 -49.60 -2.02
C HIS A 598 9.74 -49.33 -3.10
N GLY A 599 9.74 -50.09 -4.21
CA GLY A 599 8.66 -50.08 -5.21
C GLY A 599 8.69 -48.91 -6.21
N VAL A 600 9.82 -48.21 -6.36
CA VAL A 600 10.03 -47.18 -7.38
C VAL A 600 10.74 -47.80 -8.59
N ASN A 601 10.16 -47.68 -9.79
CA ASN A 601 10.68 -48.27 -11.04
C ASN A 601 11.88 -47.48 -11.62
N ASP A 602 12.98 -47.35 -10.87
CA ASP A 602 14.23 -46.77 -11.40
C ASP A 602 15.00 -47.74 -12.31
N LEU A 603 14.62 -49.02 -12.33
CA LEU A 603 15.23 -50.08 -13.13
C LEU A 603 15.15 -49.82 -14.64
N ASP A 604 14.11 -49.13 -15.12
CA ASP A 604 13.93 -48.83 -16.55
C ASP A 604 14.94 -47.80 -17.08
N THR A 605 15.63 -47.07 -16.20
CA THR A 605 16.61 -46.02 -16.58
C THR A 605 18.04 -46.53 -16.75
N PHE A 606 18.32 -47.77 -16.34
CA PHE A 606 19.67 -48.35 -16.44
C PHE A 606 19.90 -48.99 -17.82
N PRO A 607 20.86 -48.50 -18.64
CA PRO A 607 21.08 -49.04 -19.98
C PRO A 607 21.95 -50.31 -19.93
N VAL A 608 21.34 -51.43 -19.52
CA VAL A 608 22.00 -52.74 -19.26
C VAL A 608 22.96 -53.14 -20.39
N ASN A 609 22.50 -53.12 -21.64
CA ASN A 609 23.29 -53.56 -22.79
C ASN A 609 24.52 -52.67 -23.05
N LEU A 610 24.38 -51.35 -22.84
CA LEU A 610 25.46 -50.39 -23.05
C LEU A 610 26.52 -50.52 -21.96
N VAL A 611 26.08 -50.63 -20.70
CA VAL A 611 26.98 -50.78 -19.55
C VAL A 611 27.69 -52.12 -19.58
N ASP A 612 27.00 -53.23 -19.86
CA ASP A 612 27.63 -54.56 -19.96
C ASP A 612 28.64 -54.63 -21.12
N HIS A 613 28.32 -54.03 -22.26
CA HIS A 613 29.28 -53.92 -23.37
C HIS A 613 30.51 -53.09 -23.00
N ALA A 614 30.31 -51.96 -22.31
CA ALA A 614 31.40 -51.12 -21.82
C ALA A 614 32.30 -51.88 -20.83
N VAL A 615 31.72 -52.54 -19.84
CA VAL A 615 32.43 -53.35 -18.84
C VAL A 615 33.22 -54.47 -19.51
N THR A 616 32.60 -55.18 -20.47
CA THR A 616 33.29 -56.21 -21.26
C THR A 616 34.49 -55.65 -22.02
N GLY A 617 34.34 -54.47 -22.65
CA GLY A 617 35.43 -53.76 -23.33
C GLY A 617 36.57 -53.36 -22.39
N PHE A 618 36.24 -52.94 -21.16
CA PHE A 618 37.24 -52.61 -20.12
C PHE A 618 38.00 -53.84 -19.64
N ILE A 619 37.30 -54.95 -19.40
CA ILE A 619 37.90 -56.25 -19.03
C ILE A 619 38.90 -56.69 -20.11
N MET A 620 38.52 -56.68 -21.38
CA MET A 620 39.41 -57.06 -22.48
C MET A 620 40.65 -56.16 -22.55
N THR A 621 40.49 -54.85 -22.39
CA THR A 621 41.61 -53.89 -22.43
C THR A 621 42.58 -54.10 -21.26
N LEU A 622 42.08 -54.36 -20.05
CA LEU A 622 42.90 -54.50 -18.84
C LEU A 622 43.58 -55.86 -18.70
N THR A 623 43.07 -56.93 -19.34
CA THR A 623 43.77 -58.22 -19.38
C THR A 623 45.16 -58.13 -20.03
N ALA A 624 45.37 -57.15 -20.91
CA ALA A 624 46.68 -56.87 -21.50
C ALA A 624 47.62 -56.10 -20.55
N SER A 625 47.07 -55.37 -19.56
CA SER A 625 47.81 -54.46 -18.67
C SER A 625 48.14 -55.05 -17.29
N ASN A 626 47.68 -56.27 -16.99
CA ASN A 626 48.05 -57.07 -15.82
C ASN A 626 47.72 -56.43 -14.44
N VAL A 627 46.50 -55.89 -14.29
CA VAL A 627 45.96 -55.32 -13.03
C VAL A 627 44.88 -56.24 -12.44
N PRO A 628 45.23 -57.23 -11.60
CA PRO A 628 44.32 -58.32 -11.22
C PRO A 628 43.18 -57.89 -10.27
N THR A 629 43.40 -56.86 -9.45
CA THR A 629 42.39 -56.36 -8.50
C THR A 629 41.23 -55.70 -9.24
N LEU A 630 41.53 -54.77 -10.15
CA LEU A 630 40.54 -54.07 -10.96
C LEU A 630 39.76 -55.02 -11.89
N LEU A 631 40.44 -56.04 -12.41
CA LEU A 631 39.79 -57.09 -13.21
C LEU A 631 38.74 -57.85 -12.39
N SER A 632 39.03 -58.15 -11.12
CA SER A 632 38.08 -58.83 -10.23
C SER A 632 36.88 -57.95 -9.86
N GLU A 633 37.07 -56.64 -9.67
CA GLU A 633 36.00 -55.68 -9.40
C GLU A 633 35.06 -55.52 -10.60
N LEU A 634 35.61 -55.41 -11.82
CA LEU A 634 34.81 -55.35 -13.05
C LEU A 634 34.02 -56.64 -13.32
N GLN A 635 34.62 -57.81 -13.05
CA GLN A 635 33.93 -59.10 -13.14
C GLN A 635 32.80 -59.21 -12.11
N GLU A 636 32.98 -58.65 -10.92
CA GLU A 636 31.94 -58.62 -9.90
C GLU A 636 30.79 -57.67 -10.30
N ILE A 637 31.10 -56.49 -10.83
CA ILE A 637 30.09 -55.57 -11.40
C ILE A 637 29.29 -56.28 -12.51
N GLN A 638 29.95 -57.00 -13.41
CA GLN A 638 29.27 -57.74 -14.48
C GLN A 638 28.33 -58.83 -13.92
N ARG A 639 28.75 -59.57 -12.90
CA ARG A 639 27.87 -60.54 -12.22
C ARG A 639 26.68 -59.86 -11.56
N ARG A 640 26.90 -58.71 -10.92
CA ARG A 640 25.84 -57.93 -10.27
C ARG A 640 24.81 -57.42 -11.28
N ILE A 641 25.25 -56.94 -12.46
CA ILE A 641 24.35 -56.52 -13.53
C ILE A 641 23.46 -57.69 -13.97
N HIS A 642 24.04 -58.86 -14.27
CA HIS A 642 23.30 -60.06 -14.66
C HIS A 642 22.40 -60.67 -13.57
N ALA A 643 22.63 -60.30 -12.30
CA ALA A 643 21.81 -60.77 -11.19
C ALA A 643 20.59 -59.87 -10.94
N ILE A 644 20.69 -58.59 -11.28
CA ILE A 644 19.65 -57.57 -11.05
C ILE A 644 18.70 -57.46 -12.25
N PHE A 645 19.22 -57.62 -13.47
CA PHE A 645 18.50 -57.52 -14.75
C PHE A 645 18.61 -58.82 -15.54
#